data_AF-A0A810L838-F1
#
_entry.id   AF-A0A810L838-F1
#
_cell.length_a   1.000
_cell.length_b   1.000
_cell.length_c   1.000
_cell.angle_alpha   90.00
_cell.angle_beta   90.00
_cell.angle_gamma   90.00
#
_symmetry.space_group_name_H-M   'P 1'
#
loop_
_entity.id
_entity.type
_entity.pdbx_description
1 polymer ?
#
loop_
_entity_poly.entity_id
_entity_poly.type
_entity_poly.pdbx_seq_one_letter_code
_entity_poly.pdbx_strand_id
1 'polypeptide(L)'
;MATYNVSEPTGSAGDCRDRAAVMAIDLPGRAQVADDHSGEHVGTGGEARRLAGAHVLLTGATGFLGQATLEKLLSDYPDTRVSVLIRRKGSTPAAQRLDSMLRKPVFNTWRERVGDEEAARIAAERVDVVEGDLGGNPPSLPDDLDVVIHCASTVSFDPPIDEAFRTNVSGVVNLYQAIAATGTSPHVVHISTAYVAGARKGVVPEASLDHTVDWQTELASALAARDEVERDSRRPEALRKALAEAREEHGKAGPQSAALAAEEARKEWVSKRLIDYGRLRAQSLGWPDVYTFTKALGERAAEQLWAGAGHRLTVVRPAIVESALKYPFPGWIDGFKMADPIILAYGRGVLQEFPGLPDGVLDVIPVDLVVNATLAAATAPTQPGEAQYFHVGSGHSNPLPIREMYRTIREYFEAHPMPDGGRGEIKVPLWTFPGSQAVERLLRTGERATGFAESALLKMPASPRTRDWMTKVHRKQRELEFLRKYSDLYGVYTEAEVIYTDDRLLALHESLPADERERHGFDPRVIDWTYYLEDVHYPAITAAMRAIGSRPRSRTVAKRETLPERTDAVAVFDLEGTVIASNMIEAYLWARLAGRPKSGWVGELADLATSMPKYLRAERRDRGDFVRTFLRRYEGADEQALRRIVADRLGDTLLARALPEAVRQIRRHKAAGHRTLLITGAIDILVEPLNGLFDDIVASRLHVVDGRFTGYLDGPPLVGEARAAFLRRYARLNGFDLGKSYAYGDSFSDRPLLEAVGNPNAVNPDPKLYRHAKRKKWTVREWGKHTRGPVEALMDGSRDSLLAGSWGQAAVLPTGTSTTALPGAPVRSLPAGGSEVTR
;
A
#
# COMPACT_ATOMS: atom_id res chain seq x y z
N MET A 1 9.13 50.29 -26.22
CA MET A 1 9.94 51.48 -26.56
C MET A 1 11.35 51.19 -26.07
N ALA A 2 12.41 51.03 -26.85
CA ALA A 2 12.74 51.39 -28.23
C ALA A 2 13.69 50.29 -28.79
N THR A 3 13.30 49.58 -29.85
CA THR A 3 13.91 49.56 -31.20
C THR A 3 15.43 49.33 -31.25
N TYR A 4 15.86 48.21 -31.85
CA TYR A 4 17.03 48.18 -32.73
C TYR A 4 16.81 47.22 -33.91
N ASN A 5 17.36 47.66 -35.04
CA ASN A 5 16.99 47.38 -36.43
C ASN A 5 17.57 46.09 -36.99
N VAL A 6 16.83 45.55 -37.97
CA VAL A 6 17.22 44.51 -38.92
C VAL A 6 18.01 45.14 -40.06
N SER A 7 19.07 44.47 -40.52
CA SER A 7 19.64 44.67 -41.86
C SER A 7 20.11 43.33 -42.41
N GLU A 8 19.46 42.88 -43.48
CA GLU A 8 19.98 41.88 -44.43
C GLU A 8 21.05 42.51 -45.33
N PRO A 9 21.89 41.67 -45.97
CA PRO A 9 21.75 41.59 -47.42
C PRO A 9 21.86 40.17 -48.02
N THR A 10 21.36 40.11 -49.25
CA THR A 10 21.20 39.04 -50.24
C THR A 10 22.50 38.40 -50.76
N GLY A 11 22.45 37.13 -51.20
CA GLY A 11 23.48 36.58 -52.11
C GLY A 11 23.61 35.05 -52.27
N SER A 12 22.82 34.49 -53.21
CA SER A 12 23.03 33.33 -54.11
C SER A 12 23.58 31.96 -53.65
N ALA A 13 22.91 30.92 -54.17
CA ALA A 13 23.15 29.49 -54.05
C ALA A 13 24.46 28.95 -54.68
N GLY A 14 24.99 27.89 -54.08
CA GLY A 14 26.03 27.01 -54.60
C GLY A 14 26.08 25.69 -53.84
N ASP A 15 25.89 24.60 -54.57
CA ASP A 15 25.74 23.20 -54.19
C ASP A 15 27.05 22.56 -53.67
N CYS A 16 27.00 21.74 -52.60
CA CYS A 16 27.61 20.39 -52.54
C CYS A 16 27.68 19.77 -51.12
N ARG A 17 27.54 18.44 -51.16
CA ARG A 17 27.53 17.39 -50.14
C ARG A 17 28.69 17.37 -49.12
N ASP A 18 28.38 16.66 -48.02
CA ASP A 18 29.25 15.85 -47.15
C ASP A 18 29.92 16.46 -45.89
N ARG A 19 29.71 15.70 -44.80
CA ARG A 19 30.44 15.60 -43.51
C ARG A 19 30.13 16.64 -42.42
N ALA A 20 29.35 16.19 -41.44
CA ALA A 20 29.25 16.78 -40.11
C ALA A 20 30.58 16.59 -39.36
N ALA A 21 31.34 17.69 -39.22
CA ALA A 21 32.45 17.82 -38.30
C ALA A 21 31.94 18.38 -36.97
N VAL A 22 32.32 17.75 -35.87
CA VAL A 22 32.11 18.22 -34.50
C VAL A 22 33.01 19.44 -34.26
N MET A 23 32.40 20.61 -34.02
CA MET A 23 33.12 21.83 -33.65
C MET A 23 33.64 21.70 -32.20
N ALA A 24 34.96 21.60 -32.07
CA ALA A 24 35.66 21.86 -30.82
C ALA A 24 35.65 23.39 -30.56
N ILE A 25 35.23 23.79 -29.37
CA ILE A 25 35.35 25.17 -28.89
C ILE A 25 36.70 25.30 -28.19
N ASP A 26 37.51 26.21 -28.72
CA ASP A 26 38.87 26.55 -28.30
C ASP A 26 38.83 27.47 -27.06
N LEU A 27 39.58 27.14 -26.01
CA LEU A 27 39.79 27.99 -24.82
C LEU A 27 41.25 28.45 -24.79
N PRO A 28 41.56 29.76 -24.64
CA PRO A 28 42.93 30.26 -24.71
C PRO A 28 43.66 30.23 -23.35
N GLY A 29 44.97 29.96 -23.40
CA GLY A 29 45.95 30.53 -22.47
C GLY A 29 46.65 29.57 -21.50
N ARG A 30 47.60 28.77 -22.00
CA ARG A 30 48.67 28.17 -21.16
C ARG A 30 49.70 29.24 -20.80
N ALA A 31 49.83 29.55 -19.51
CA ALA A 31 51.00 30.22 -18.97
C ALA A 31 52.02 29.16 -18.49
N GLN A 32 53.25 29.23 -19.02
CA GLN A 32 54.40 28.45 -18.57
C GLN A 32 54.80 28.87 -17.15
N VAL A 33 55.00 27.91 -16.27
CA VAL A 33 55.82 28.07 -15.06
C VAL A 33 56.84 26.92 -15.05
N ALA A 34 58.07 27.30 -14.73
CA ALA A 34 59.31 26.60 -15.02
C ALA A 34 59.53 25.32 -14.21
N ASP A 35 60.26 24.40 -14.84
CA ASP A 35 60.93 23.27 -14.21
C ASP A 35 61.90 23.76 -13.12
N ASP A 36 61.72 23.28 -11.89
CA ASP A 36 62.83 23.14 -10.95
C ASP A 36 62.82 21.70 -10.42
N HIS A 37 63.78 20.93 -10.92
CA HIS A 37 64.07 19.58 -10.49
C HIS A 37 64.87 19.62 -9.18
N SER A 38 64.22 19.30 -8.06
CA SER A 38 64.90 18.68 -6.94
C SER A 38 64.00 17.59 -6.34
N GLY A 39 64.54 16.38 -6.32
CA GLY A 39 63.78 15.17 -6.02
C GLY A 39 63.46 15.02 -4.54
N GLU A 40 62.23 14.62 -4.29
CA GLU A 40 61.93 13.64 -3.25
C GLU A 40 61.08 12.56 -3.92
N HIS A 41 61.68 11.38 -4.07
CA HIS A 41 60.94 10.15 -4.33
C HIS A 41 59.96 9.93 -3.18
N VAL A 42 58.71 10.35 -3.36
CA VAL A 42 57.60 9.89 -2.52
C VAL A 42 57.50 8.38 -2.73
N GLY A 43 57.81 7.63 -1.68
CA GLY A 43 58.01 6.20 -1.69
C GLY A 43 56.85 5.43 -2.33
N THR A 44 57.17 4.69 -3.38
CA THR A 44 56.31 3.72 -4.06
C THR A 44 56.17 2.40 -3.27
N GLY A 45 55.85 2.47 -1.97
CA GLY A 45 55.97 1.30 -1.09
C GLY A 45 55.03 1.22 0.14
N GLY A 46 53.93 1.96 0.21
CA GLY A 46 52.97 1.85 1.31
C GLY A 46 51.52 1.87 0.81
N GLU A 47 50.61 1.23 1.56
CA GLU A 47 49.14 1.41 1.49
C GLU A 47 48.25 0.43 0.70
N ALA A 48 48.77 -0.64 0.06
CA ALA A 48 47.93 -1.68 -0.57
C ALA A 48 47.29 -2.71 0.42
N ARG A 49 46.97 -2.32 1.67
CA ARG A 49 46.52 -3.26 2.73
C ARG A 49 45.50 -2.71 3.73
N ARG A 50 44.71 -1.69 3.39
CA ARG A 50 43.92 -0.95 4.40
C ARG A 50 42.62 -1.61 4.91
N LEU A 51 42.06 -2.62 4.23
CA LEU A 51 40.93 -3.39 4.78
C LEU A 51 41.31 -4.81 5.26
N ALA A 52 42.36 -5.40 4.71
CA ALA A 52 42.83 -6.71 5.15
C ALA A 52 43.36 -6.63 6.59
N GLY A 53 42.74 -7.38 7.50
CA GLY A 53 43.04 -7.33 8.94
C GLY A 53 42.40 -6.16 9.69
N ALA A 54 41.63 -5.30 9.03
CA ALA A 54 40.96 -4.16 9.66
C ALA A 54 39.69 -4.58 10.41
N HIS A 55 39.32 -3.79 11.42
CA HIS A 55 38.01 -3.85 12.05
C HIS A 55 37.09 -2.75 11.50
N VAL A 56 36.04 -3.18 10.79
CA VAL A 56 35.07 -2.30 10.13
C VAL A 56 33.76 -2.23 10.92
N LEU A 57 33.30 -1.04 11.27
CA LEU A 57 31.92 -0.83 11.71
C LEU A 57 31.02 -0.57 10.50
N LEU A 58 30.01 -1.42 10.28
CA LEU A 58 29.01 -1.24 9.24
C LEU A 58 27.64 -0.93 9.86
N THR A 59 27.18 0.30 9.68
CA THR A 59 25.82 0.69 10.03
C THR A 59 24.87 0.42 8.86
N GLY A 60 23.60 0.12 9.12
CA GLY A 60 22.63 -0.09 8.04
C GLY A 60 22.84 -1.39 7.26
N ALA A 61 23.57 -2.37 7.85
CA ALA A 61 23.86 -3.67 7.25
C ALA A 61 22.60 -4.40 6.73
N THR A 62 21.45 -4.22 7.38
CA THR A 62 20.18 -4.83 6.94
C THR A 62 19.52 -4.15 5.73
N GLY A 63 20.05 -3.02 5.25
CA GLY A 63 19.58 -2.31 4.06
C GLY A 63 20.08 -2.94 2.76
N PHE A 64 19.65 -2.41 1.62
CA PHE A 64 20.05 -2.92 0.30
C PHE A 64 21.56 -2.81 0.06
N LEU A 65 22.09 -1.59 0.13
CA LEU A 65 23.53 -1.36 -0.04
C LEU A 65 24.34 -2.07 1.07
N GLY A 66 23.91 -1.95 2.33
CA GLY A 66 24.60 -2.56 3.47
C GLY A 66 24.73 -4.07 3.40
N GLN A 67 23.73 -4.78 2.86
CA GLN A 67 23.80 -6.22 2.65
C GLN A 67 24.89 -6.60 1.64
N ALA A 68 24.94 -5.90 0.50
CA ALA A 68 25.96 -6.14 -0.52
C ALA A 68 27.35 -5.73 -0.04
N THR A 69 27.47 -4.65 0.74
CA THR A 69 28.74 -4.27 1.37
C THR A 69 29.21 -5.34 2.36
N LEU A 70 28.34 -5.85 3.23
CA LEU A 70 28.70 -6.91 4.17
C LEU A 70 29.11 -8.19 3.44
N GLU A 71 28.32 -8.59 2.43
CA GLU A 71 28.63 -9.76 1.63
C GLU A 71 30.01 -9.64 0.98
N LYS A 72 30.34 -8.48 0.39
CA LYS A 72 31.65 -8.25 -0.22
C LYS A 72 32.80 -8.21 0.78
N LEU A 73 32.59 -7.65 1.98
CA LEU A 73 33.57 -7.70 3.07
C LEU A 73 33.86 -9.14 3.52
N LEU A 74 32.84 -10.00 3.55
CA LEU A 74 33.01 -11.41 3.93
C LEU A 74 33.67 -12.24 2.82
N SER A 75 33.31 -11.97 1.58
CA SER A 75 33.66 -12.79 0.42
C SER A 75 35.05 -12.46 -0.15
N ASP A 76 35.43 -11.19 -0.21
CA ASP A 76 36.65 -10.72 -0.89
C ASP A 76 37.75 -10.27 0.08
N TYR A 77 37.43 -9.99 1.35
CA TYR A 77 38.40 -9.55 2.36
C TYR A 77 38.46 -10.54 3.54
N PRO A 78 39.14 -11.69 3.40
CA PRO A 78 39.03 -12.82 4.34
C PRO A 78 39.49 -12.51 5.77
N ASP A 79 40.38 -11.53 5.95
CA ASP A 79 40.95 -11.17 7.26
C ASP A 79 40.22 -10.01 7.95
N THR A 80 39.18 -9.44 7.32
CA THR A 80 38.47 -8.28 7.88
C THR A 80 37.45 -8.71 8.93
N ARG A 81 37.50 -8.11 10.12
CA ARG A 81 36.45 -8.23 11.15
C ARG A 81 35.41 -7.14 10.94
N VAL A 82 34.13 -7.47 11.12
CA VAL A 82 33.02 -6.54 10.87
C VAL A 82 32.09 -6.47 12.07
N SER A 83 31.98 -5.31 12.70
CA SER A 83 30.91 -5.01 13.64
C SER A 83 29.70 -4.47 12.87
N VAL A 84 28.54 -5.11 12.98
CA VAL A 84 27.29 -4.63 12.36
C VAL A 84 26.37 -4.00 13.40
N LEU A 85 25.98 -2.75 13.17
CA LEU A 85 25.00 -2.06 14.02
C LEU A 85 23.57 -2.37 13.54
N ILE A 86 22.83 -3.13 14.34
CA ILE A 86 21.48 -3.60 13.99
C ILE A 86 20.49 -3.25 15.10
N ARG A 87 19.39 -2.61 14.71
CA ARG A 87 18.26 -2.31 15.61
C ARG A 87 17.48 -3.58 15.96
N ARG A 88 16.95 -3.67 17.18
CA ARG A 88 15.88 -4.64 17.50
C ARG A 88 14.63 -4.37 16.67
N LYS A 89 13.88 -5.42 16.27
CA LYS A 89 12.59 -5.27 15.58
C LYS A 89 11.48 -5.98 16.34
N GLY A 90 10.70 -5.21 17.10
CA GLY A 90 9.67 -5.78 17.98
C GLY A 90 10.31 -6.71 19.01
N SER A 91 9.88 -7.98 19.06
CA SER A 91 10.49 -8.99 19.91
C SER A 91 11.74 -9.67 19.32
N THR A 92 12.07 -9.43 18.03
CA THR A 92 13.20 -10.06 17.34
C THR A 92 14.53 -9.36 17.66
N PRO A 93 15.49 -10.05 18.32
CA PRO A 93 16.82 -9.50 18.64
C PRO A 93 17.69 -9.24 17.40
N ALA A 94 18.69 -8.38 17.54
CA ALA A 94 19.61 -8.02 16.45
C ALA A 94 20.37 -9.23 15.87
N ALA A 95 20.86 -10.15 16.70
CA ALA A 95 21.55 -11.37 16.25
C ALA A 95 20.66 -12.24 15.34
N GLN A 96 19.40 -12.46 15.73
CA GLN A 96 18.44 -13.22 14.91
C GLN A 96 18.14 -12.52 13.58
N ARG A 97 18.19 -11.18 13.56
CA ARG A 97 18.05 -10.41 12.32
C ARG A 97 19.26 -10.59 11.41
N LEU A 98 20.49 -10.65 11.94
CA LEU A 98 21.70 -10.99 11.19
C LEU A 98 21.59 -12.39 10.59
N ASP A 99 21.21 -13.40 11.38
CA ASP A 99 21.04 -14.79 10.88
C ASP A 99 20.05 -14.87 9.72
N SER A 100 18.93 -14.16 9.86
CA SER A 100 17.90 -14.10 8.81
C SER A 100 18.40 -13.38 7.55
N MET A 101 19.27 -12.38 7.73
CA MET A 101 19.87 -11.62 6.64
C MET A 101 20.89 -12.44 5.86
N LEU A 102 21.79 -13.18 6.55
CA LEU A 102 22.81 -14.03 5.92
C LEU A 102 22.22 -15.17 5.05
N ARG A 103 20.93 -15.48 5.22
CA ARG A 103 20.19 -16.45 4.40
C ARG A 103 19.56 -15.85 3.14
N LYS A 104 19.67 -14.54 2.94
CA LYS A 104 19.09 -13.87 1.76
C LYS A 104 19.89 -14.15 0.49
N PRO A 105 19.26 -13.98 -0.70
CA PRO A 105 19.88 -14.28 -1.99
C PRO A 105 21.23 -13.61 -2.25
N VAL A 106 21.47 -12.41 -1.69
CA VAL A 106 22.74 -11.68 -1.85
C VAL A 106 23.95 -12.52 -1.44
N PHE A 107 23.82 -13.36 -0.41
CA PHE A 107 24.89 -14.20 0.12
C PHE A 107 24.98 -15.57 -0.59
N ASN A 108 24.10 -15.89 -1.54
CA ASN A 108 24.05 -17.21 -2.15
C ASN A 108 25.34 -17.54 -2.89
N THR A 109 25.82 -16.65 -3.75
CA THR A 109 27.05 -16.87 -4.53
C THR A 109 28.24 -17.16 -3.62
N TRP A 110 28.39 -16.40 -2.53
CA TRP A 110 29.45 -16.63 -1.54
C TRP A 110 29.27 -17.95 -0.79
N ARG A 111 28.05 -18.25 -0.31
CA ARG A 111 27.73 -19.51 0.40
C ARG A 111 27.93 -20.75 -0.48
N GLU A 112 27.57 -20.68 -1.76
CA GLU A 112 27.81 -21.75 -2.74
C GLU A 112 29.31 -21.96 -2.98
N ARG A 113 30.11 -20.88 -2.95
CA ARG A 113 31.56 -20.93 -3.13
C ARG A 113 32.30 -21.54 -1.94
N VAL A 114 31.93 -21.21 -0.70
CA VAL A 114 32.66 -21.65 0.50
C VAL A 114 31.99 -22.84 1.22
N GLY A 115 30.71 -23.08 0.98
CA GLY A 115 29.88 -24.06 1.70
C GLY A 115 29.11 -23.43 2.86
N ASP A 116 27.90 -23.93 3.13
CA ASP A 116 27.01 -23.36 4.14
C ASP A 116 27.57 -23.40 5.58
N GLU A 117 28.22 -24.49 5.96
CA GLU A 117 28.84 -24.65 7.27
C GLU A 117 30.02 -23.70 7.46
N GLU A 118 30.84 -23.57 6.41
CA GLU A 118 32.00 -22.67 6.40
C GLU A 118 31.55 -21.21 6.43
N ALA A 119 30.55 -20.83 5.64
CA ALA A 119 29.98 -19.48 5.67
C ALA A 119 29.43 -19.12 7.06
N ALA A 120 28.77 -20.07 7.72
CA ALA A 120 28.30 -19.89 9.09
C ALA A 120 29.44 -19.73 10.10
N ARG A 121 30.54 -20.50 9.95
CA ARG A 121 31.74 -20.35 10.77
C ARG A 121 32.38 -18.97 10.57
N ILE A 122 32.62 -18.58 9.31
CA ILE A 122 33.19 -17.27 8.95
C ILE A 122 32.34 -16.14 9.56
N ALA A 123 31.01 -16.20 9.41
CA ALA A 123 30.14 -15.19 9.99
C ALA A 123 30.21 -15.14 11.52
N ALA A 124 30.27 -16.29 12.19
CA ALA A 124 30.38 -16.36 13.65
C ALA A 124 31.73 -15.86 14.18
N GLU A 125 32.81 -16.06 13.42
CA GLU A 125 34.17 -15.64 13.81
C GLU A 125 34.45 -14.16 13.49
N ARG A 126 33.88 -13.64 12.40
CA ARG A 126 34.24 -12.33 11.87
C ARG A 126 33.16 -11.26 11.99
N VAL A 127 31.91 -11.61 12.33
CA VAL A 127 30.81 -10.64 12.41
C VAL A 127 30.31 -10.50 13.84
N ASP A 128 30.54 -9.33 14.43
CA ASP A 128 30.01 -8.95 15.73
C ASP A 128 28.73 -8.14 15.58
N VAL A 129 27.75 -8.36 16.46
CA VAL A 129 26.49 -7.61 16.44
C VAL A 129 26.47 -6.58 17.55
N VAL A 130 26.40 -5.31 17.16
CA VAL A 130 26.09 -4.21 18.07
C VAL A 130 24.58 -3.95 18.00
N GLU A 131 23.84 -4.30 19.07
CA GLU A 131 22.40 -4.00 19.14
C GLU A 131 22.19 -2.55 19.61
N GLY A 132 21.62 -1.70 18.77
CA GLY A 132 21.35 -0.30 19.12
C GLY A 132 20.66 0.51 18.03
N ASP A 133 20.19 1.71 18.39
CA ASP A 133 19.53 2.66 17.47
C ASP A 133 20.18 4.04 17.57
N LEU A 134 20.77 4.50 16.45
CA LEU A 134 21.39 5.81 16.36
C LEU A 134 20.37 6.95 16.47
N GLY A 135 19.08 6.73 16.16
CA GLY A 135 18.06 7.77 16.29
C GLY A 135 17.63 8.06 17.73
N GLY A 136 18.07 7.27 18.70
CA GLY A 136 17.73 7.40 20.11
C GLY A 136 18.99 7.43 20.97
N ASN A 137 19.13 6.44 21.86
CA ASN A 137 20.33 6.27 22.67
C ASN A 137 21.35 5.41 21.91
N PRO A 138 22.47 5.98 21.43
CA PRO A 138 23.48 5.20 20.73
C PRO A 138 24.11 4.15 21.64
N PRO A 139 24.45 2.96 21.13
CA PRO A 139 25.17 1.96 21.91
C PRO A 139 26.64 2.35 22.09
N SER A 140 27.33 1.68 23.03
CA SER A 140 28.79 1.71 23.06
C SER A 140 29.34 0.99 21.82
N LEU A 141 30.33 1.61 21.17
CA LEU A 141 30.99 1.08 19.99
C LEU A 141 32.34 0.46 20.38
N PRO A 142 32.86 -0.50 19.58
CA PRO A 142 34.20 -1.05 19.79
C PRO A 142 35.27 0.06 19.78
N ASP A 143 36.32 -0.12 20.58
CA ASP A 143 37.45 0.80 20.74
C ASP A 143 38.67 0.44 19.89
N ASP A 144 38.53 -0.51 18.97
CA ASP A 144 39.54 -1.01 18.05
C ASP A 144 39.11 -0.82 16.57
N LEU A 145 38.26 0.17 16.29
CA LEU A 145 37.77 0.44 14.93
C LEU A 145 38.83 1.13 14.06
N ASP A 146 39.06 0.58 12.87
CA ASP A 146 39.91 1.20 11.83
C ASP A 146 39.10 2.00 10.82
N VAL A 147 37.91 1.49 10.47
CA VAL A 147 37.04 2.06 9.43
C VAL A 147 35.58 2.02 9.88
N VAL A 148 34.83 3.08 9.61
CA VAL A 148 33.37 3.11 9.78
C VAL A 148 32.71 3.37 8.43
N ILE A 149 31.86 2.45 7.99
CA ILE A 149 31.01 2.62 6.80
C ILE A 149 29.59 2.93 7.28
N HIS A 150 29.18 4.18 7.12
CA HIS A 150 27.89 4.66 7.57
C HIS A 150 26.81 4.63 6.46
N CYS A 151 26.10 3.50 6.34
CA CYS A 151 24.98 3.33 5.41
C CYS A 151 23.58 3.48 6.05
N ALA A 152 23.47 3.65 7.37
CA ALA A 152 22.18 3.71 8.05
C ALA A 152 21.40 4.99 7.66
N SER A 153 20.21 4.83 7.07
CA SER A 153 19.34 5.94 6.69
C SER A 153 17.89 5.46 6.47
N THR A 154 16.96 6.41 6.39
CA THR A 154 15.62 6.18 5.85
C THR A 154 15.57 6.66 4.39
N VAL A 155 15.23 5.76 3.46
CA VAL A 155 15.04 6.07 2.03
C VAL A 155 13.59 6.42 1.69
N SER A 156 12.81 6.80 2.69
CA SER A 156 11.50 7.40 2.48
C SER A 156 11.70 8.86 2.10
N PHE A 157 11.09 9.31 1.01
CA PHE A 157 11.20 10.70 0.54
C PHE A 157 10.29 11.67 1.30
N ASP A 158 9.15 11.20 1.82
CA ASP A 158 8.18 12.00 2.59
C ASP A 158 7.85 11.39 3.97
N PRO A 159 8.85 11.05 4.83
CA PRO A 159 8.58 10.73 6.22
C PRO A 159 8.13 11.99 6.99
N PRO A 160 7.42 11.84 8.11
CA PRO A 160 7.23 12.93 9.07
C PRO A 160 8.58 13.61 9.39
N ILE A 161 8.59 14.96 9.41
CA ILE A 161 9.83 15.74 9.54
C ILE A 161 10.69 15.30 10.75
N ASP A 162 10.07 15.01 11.89
CA ASP A 162 10.78 14.59 13.09
C ASP A 162 11.46 13.23 12.93
N GLU A 163 10.83 12.29 12.20
CA GLU A 163 11.40 10.97 11.91
C GLU A 163 12.56 11.06 10.91
N ALA A 164 12.44 11.95 9.92
CA ALA A 164 13.46 12.23 8.94
C ALA A 164 14.75 12.73 9.61
N PHE A 165 14.61 13.79 10.42
CA PHE A 165 15.71 14.41 11.14
C PHE A 165 16.32 13.49 12.21
N ARG A 166 15.49 12.74 12.95
CA ARG A 166 15.97 11.77 13.94
C ARG A 166 16.85 10.70 13.31
N THR A 167 16.51 10.24 12.10
CA THR A 167 17.28 9.19 11.43
C THR A 167 18.54 9.74 10.75
N ASN A 168 18.41 10.80 9.96
CA ASN A 168 19.47 11.25 9.05
C ASN A 168 20.35 12.37 9.62
N VAL A 169 19.93 13.06 10.69
CA VAL A 169 20.70 14.12 11.34
C VAL A 169 21.08 13.72 12.76
N SER A 170 20.12 13.39 13.64
CA SER A 170 20.46 12.92 15.00
C SER A 170 21.25 11.62 14.96
N GLY A 171 20.89 10.68 14.06
CA GLY A 171 21.63 9.43 13.91
C GLY A 171 23.10 9.63 13.53
N VAL A 172 23.37 10.63 12.71
CA VAL A 172 24.72 11.06 12.32
C VAL A 172 25.45 11.64 13.53
N VAL A 173 24.85 12.64 14.19
CA VAL A 173 25.43 13.27 15.39
C VAL A 173 25.77 12.23 16.46
N ASN A 174 24.84 11.34 16.76
CA ASN A 174 24.99 10.29 17.76
C ASN A 174 26.08 9.29 17.39
N LEU A 175 26.22 8.95 16.10
CA LEU A 175 27.30 8.08 15.62
C LEU A 175 28.67 8.72 15.86
N TYR A 176 28.87 9.97 15.41
CA TYR A 176 30.17 10.64 15.55
C TYR A 176 30.53 10.88 17.02
N GLN A 177 29.55 11.23 17.86
CA GLN A 177 29.77 11.33 19.30
C GLN A 177 30.14 9.98 19.94
N ALA A 178 29.49 8.89 19.54
CA ALA A 178 29.80 7.55 20.04
C ALA A 178 31.19 7.08 19.60
N ILE A 179 31.61 7.36 18.37
CA ILE A 179 32.97 7.06 17.90
C ILE A 179 33.98 7.92 18.66
N ALA A 180 33.77 9.24 18.77
CA ALA A 180 34.67 10.14 19.49
C ALA A 180 34.86 9.71 20.96
N ALA A 181 33.81 9.20 21.60
CA ALA A 181 33.86 8.70 22.98
C ALA A 181 34.77 7.47 23.16
N THR A 182 35.08 6.72 22.11
CA THR A 182 36.05 5.60 22.17
C THR A 182 37.51 6.09 22.24
N GLY A 183 37.77 7.35 21.88
CA GLY A 183 39.13 7.89 21.75
C GLY A 183 39.88 7.43 20.50
N THR A 184 39.24 6.65 19.62
CA THR A 184 39.82 6.23 18.34
C THR A 184 39.60 7.27 17.23
N SER A 185 40.36 7.14 16.14
CA SER A 185 40.28 8.02 14.96
C SER A 185 40.13 7.21 13.67
N PRO A 186 39.07 6.38 13.56
CA PRO A 186 38.84 5.57 12.35
C PRO A 186 38.60 6.46 11.14
N HIS A 187 38.88 5.92 9.95
CA HIS A 187 38.44 6.53 8.71
C HIS A 187 36.92 6.33 8.55
N VAL A 188 36.16 7.42 8.43
CA VAL A 188 34.70 7.33 8.24
C VAL A 188 34.35 7.53 6.78
N VAL A 189 33.67 6.53 6.19
CA VAL A 189 33.00 6.61 4.89
C VAL A 189 31.50 6.80 5.12
N HIS A 190 31.03 8.03 4.89
CA HIS A 190 29.65 8.45 5.05
C HIS A 190 28.88 8.29 3.74
N ILE A 191 27.82 7.46 3.73
CA ILE A 191 26.96 7.31 2.55
C ILE A 191 25.84 8.34 2.54
N SER A 192 25.90 9.23 1.57
CA SER A 192 24.90 10.25 1.28
C SER A 192 24.14 9.93 -0.02
N THR A 193 23.87 10.92 -0.87
CA THR A 193 23.16 10.79 -2.15
C THR A 193 23.59 11.93 -3.07
N ALA A 194 23.69 11.72 -4.39
CA ALA A 194 24.03 12.79 -5.34
C ALA A 194 23.03 13.96 -5.26
N TYR A 195 21.78 13.66 -4.93
CA TYR A 195 20.68 14.63 -4.87
C TYR A 195 20.73 15.62 -3.69
N VAL A 196 21.74 15.56 -2.82
CA VAL A 196 21.93 16.57 -1.75
C VAL A 196 22.20 17.98 -2.27
N ALA A 197 22.58 18.12 -3.54
CA ALA A 197 22.77 19.41 -4.18
C ALA A 197 21.47 20.25 -4.30
N GLY A 198 20.31 19.63 -4.03
CA GLY A 198 19.01 20.29 -4.06
C GLY A 198 18.56 20.62 -5.48
N ALA A 199 17.68 21.62 -5.62
CA ALA A 199 17.12 22.10 -6.88
C ALA A 199 18.08 23.01 -7.68
N ARG A 200 19.40 22.82 -7.52
CA ARG A 200 20.41 23.49 -8.35
C ARG A 200 20.21 23.11 -9.81
N LYS A 201 20.78 23.90 -10.71
CA LYS A 201 20.83 23.60 -12.15
C LYS A 201 22.26 23.65 -12.63
N GLY A 202 22.58 22.82 -13.62
CA GLY A 202 23.91 22.74 -14.22
C GLY A 202 24.82 21.72 -13.53
N VAL A 203 26.12 22.00 -13.58
CA VAL A 203 27.17 21.06 -13.18
C VAL A 203 27.46 21.17 -11.69
N VAL A 204 27.44 20.03 -10.98
CA VAL A 204 27.74 19.93 -9.55
C VAL A 204 29.01 19.10 -9.36
N PRO A 205 30.12 19.70 -8.89
CA PRO A 205 31.38 19.00 -8.71
C PRO A 205 31.42 18.19 -7.42
N GLU A 206 32.35 17.23 -7.34
CA GLU A 206 32.64 16.44 -6.15
C GLU A 206 33.33 17.28 -5.05
N ALA A 207 32.53 18.08 -4.35
CA ALA A 207 32.96 18.99 -3.29
C ALA A 207 31.95 19.09 -2.14
N SER A 208 32.33 19.80 -1.08
CA SER A 208 31.42 20.19 0.01
C SER A 208 30.23 20.98 -0.53
N LEU A 209 29.07 20.82 0.10
CA LEU A 209 27.85 21.51 -0.33
C LEU A 209 27.90 22.99 0.02
N ASP A 210 27.56 23.85 -0.93
CA ASP A 210 27.52 25.29 -0.71
C ASP A 210 26.16 25.74 -0.14
N HIS A 211 25.94 25.57 1.17
CA HIS A 211 24.76 26.12 1.83
C HIS A 211 25.09 26.68 3.21
N THR A 212 24.26 27.62 3.68
CA THR A 212 24.40 28.29 4.98
C THR A 212 23.40 27.81 6.04
N VAL A 213 22.58 26.82 5.70
CA VAL A 213 21.57 26.26 6.64
C VAL A 213 22.27 25.63 7.85
N ASP A 214 21.88 26.10 9.04
CA ASP A 214 22.34 25.54 10.31
C ASP A 214 21.54 24.27 10.66
N TRP A 215 22.22 23.12 10.61
CA TRP A 215 21.61 21.83 10.90
C TRP A 215 21.14 21.71 12.36
N GLN A 216 21.75 22.43 13.31
CA GLN A 216 21.37 22.35 14.73
C GLN A 216 20.01 23.01 14.96
N THR A 217 19.81 24.20 14.41
CA THR A 217 18.54 24.93 14.45
C THR A 217 17.43 24.15 13.76
N GLU A 218 17.68 23.59 12.58
CA GLU A 218 16.69 22.80 11.85
C GLU A 218 16.35 21.50 12.60
N LEU A 219 17.35 20.83 13.19
CA LEU A 219 17.11 19.63 13.99
C LEU A 219 16.24 19.93 15.21
N ALA A 220 16.55 20.97 15.97
CA ALA A 220 15.76 21.36 17.13
C ALA A 220 14.30 21.68 16.74
N SER A 221 14.11 22.40 15.64
CA SER A 221 12.79 22.76 15.11
C SER A 221 11.99 21.54 14.64
N ALA A 222 12.63 20.63 13.90
CA ALA A 222 12.01 19.41 13.40
C ALA A 222 11.54 18.48 14.52
N LEU A 223 12.34 18.30 15.57
CA LEU A 223 11.96 17.50 16.72
C LEU A 223 10.80 18.14 17.50
N ALA A 224 10.80 19.47 17.67
CA ALA A 224 9.73 20.19 18.35
C ALA A 224 8.39 20.20 17.57
N ALA A 225 8.44 20.07 16.23
CA ALA A 225 7.25 20.08 15.38
C ALA A 225 6.26 18.96 15.74
N ARG A 226 6.75 17.78 16.17
CA ARG A 226 5.89 16.66 16.61
C ARG A 226 4.98 17.09 17.76
N ASP A 227 5.55 17.69 18.79
CA ASP A 227 4.84 18.08 20.00
C ASP A 227 3.88 19.25 19.74
N GLU A 228 4.24 20.16 18.84
CA GLU A 228 3.36 21.23 18.37
C GLU A 228 2.14 20.68 17.62
N VAL A 229 2.36 19.85 16.59
CA VAL A 229 1.29 19.27 15.79
C VAL A 229 0.38 18.36 16.64
N GLU A 230 0.93 17.60 17.58
CA GLU A 230 0.14 16.80 18.51
C GLU A 230 -0.73 17.66 19.43
N ARG A 231 -0.22 18.79 19.94
CA ARG A 231 -1.03 19.76 20.71
C ARG A 231 -2.14 20.36 19.86
N ASP A 232 -1.84 20.76 18.64
CA ASP A 232 -2.80 21.34 17.70
C ASP A 232 -3.93 20.37 17.36
N SER A 233 -3.60 19.10 17.14
CA SER A 233 -4.59 18.05 16.85
C SER A 233 -5.60 17.81 17.98
N ARG A 234 -5.23 18.17 19.22
CA ARG A 234 -6.06 18.00 20.43
C ARG A 234 -6.80 19.27 20.85
N ARG A 235 -6.67 20.37 20.09
CA ARG A 235 -7.46 21.57 20.36
C ARG A 235 -8.96 21.31 20.13
N PRO A 236 -9.86 21.98 20.87
CA PRO A 236 -11.29 21.75 20.75
C PRO A 236 -11.83 21.87 19.32
N GLU A 237 -11.29 22.80 18.52
CA GLU A 237 -11.70 23.04 17.13
C GLU A 237 -11.39 21.83 16.23
N ALA A 238 -10.18 21.29 16.34
CA ALA A 238 -9.74 20.10 15.60
C ALA A 238 -10.56 18.87 16.01
N LEU A 239 -10.76 18.66 17.31
CA LEU A 239 -11.54 17.53 17.84
C LEU A 239 -13.02 17.61 17.45
N ARG A 240 -13.63 18.81 17.47
CA ARG A 240 -15.01 19.02 17.01
C ARG A 240 -15.15 18.65 15.53
N LYS A 241 -14.20 19.06 14.69
CA LYS A 241 -14.18 18.73 13.26
C LYS A 241 -14.06 17.22 13.05
N ALA A 242 -13.04 16.58 13.64
CA ALA A 242 -12.82 15.14 13.52
C ALA A 242 -14.03 14.32 14.00
N LEU A 243 -14.65 14.73 15.13
CA LEU A 243 -15.84 14.07 15.66
C LEU A 243 -17.08 14.28 14.77
N ALA A 244 -17.24 15.44 14.15
CA ALA A 244 -18.34 15.71 13.23
C ALA A 244 -18.24 14.81 11.99
N GLU A 245 -17.07 14.77 11.36
CA GLU A 245 -16.78 13.92 10.19
C GLU A 245 -16.96 12.43 10.54
N ALA A 246 -16.41 11.99 11.69
CA ALA A 246 -16.55 10.61 12.13
C ALA A 246 -17.99 10.21 12.46
N ARG A 247 -18.81 11.13 13.01
CA ARG A 247 -20.24 10.87 13.24
C ARG A 247 -21.03 10.76 11.95
N GLU A 248 -20.69 11.55 10.92
CA GLU A 248 -21.35 11.45 9.62
C GLU A 248 -21.05 10.11 8.93
N GLU A 249 -19.80 9.65 8.99
CA GLU A 249 -19.41 8.39 8.36
C GLU A 249 -19.86 7.17 9.20
N HIS A 250 -19.63 7.22 10.52
CA HIS A 250 -19.70 6.07 11.42
C HIS A 250 -20.80 6.12 12.49
N GLY A 251 -21.63 7.17 12.53
CA GLY A 251 -22.69 7.32 13.54
C GLY A 251 -23.67 6.14 13.57
N LYS A 252 -23.95 5.52 12.43
CA LYS A 252 -24.80 4.30 12.33
C LYS A 252 -24.29 3.11 13.15
N ALA A 253 -22.99 3.04 13.40
CA ALA A 253 -22.38 1.94 14.16
C ALA A 253 -22.41 2.19 15.67
N GLY A 254 -22.53 3.46 16.10
CA GLY A 254 -22.64 3.88 17.50
C GLY A 254 -21.65 4.98 17.89
N PRO A 255 -21.77 5.50 19.12
CA PRO A 255 -20.94 6.59 19.61
C PRO A 255 -19.47 6.21 19.84
N GLN A 256 -19.16 5.00 20.31
CA GLN A 256 -17.76 4.58 20.53
C GLN A 256 -17.03 4.37 19.20
N SER A 257 -17.73 3.83 18.22
CA SER A 257 -17.33 3.66 16.83
C SER A 257 -16.96 4.98 16.19
N ALA A 258 -17.76 6.02 16.43
CA ALA A 258 -17.47 7.38 15.97
C ALA A 258 -16.28 7.99 16.71
N ALA A 259 -16.14 7.77 18.02
CA ALA A 259 -15.00 8.26 18.80
C ALA A 259 -13.67 7.62 18.37
N LEU A 260 -13.63 6.31 18.18
CA LEU A 260 -12.45 5.59 17.67
C LEU A 260 -12.06 6.08 16.28
N ALA A 261 -13.04 6.25 15.39
CA ALA A 261 -12.77 6.76 14.05
C ALA A 261 -12.26 8.22 14.07
N ALA A 262 -12.78 9.05 14.98
CA ALA A 262 -12.27 10.41 15.17
C ALA A 262 -10.81 10.42 15.64
N GLU A 263 -10.45 9.52 16.56
CA GLU A 263 -9.07 9.39 17.04
C GLU A 263 -8.11 8.88 15.96
N GLU A 264 -8.53 7.92 15.14
CA GLU A 264 -7.73 7.45 14.01
C GLU A 264 -7.56 8.55 12.94
N ALA A 265 -8.63 9.28 12.61
CA ALA A 265 -8.56 10.42 11.70
C ALA A 265 -7.63 11.53 12.23
N ARG A 266 -7.62 11.77 13.55
CA ARG A 266 -6.70 12.72 14.19
C ARG A 266 -5.24 12.27 14.03
N LYS A 267 -4.92 11.00 14.28
CA LYS A 267 -3.55 10.47 14.10
C LYS A 267 -3.10 10.57 12.64
N GLU A 268 -4.00 10.26 11.69
CA GLU A 268 -3.71 10.43 10.26
C GLU A 268 -3.46 11.89 9.90
N TRP A 269 -4.24 12.81 10.48
CA TRP A 269 -4.03 14.26 10.32
C TRP A 269 -2.66 14.70 10.85
N VAL A 270 -2.25 14.23 12.04
CA VAL A 270 -0.92 14.52 12.62
C VAL A 270 0.19 14.07 11.68
N SER A 271 0.10 12.84 11.18
CA SER A 271 1.09 12.29 10.25
C SER A 271 1.18 13.11 8.97
N LYS A 272 0.04 13.42 8.32
CA LYS A 272 0.00 14.26 7.11
C LYS A 272 0.59 15.65 7.36
N ARG A 273 0.24 16.26 8.49
CA ARG A 273 0.72 17.60 8.84
C ARG A 273 2.24 17.63 8.99
N LEU A 274 2.85 16.60 9.59
CA LEU A 274 4.30 16.53 9.74
C LEU A 274 5.04 16.23 8.44
N ILE A 275 4.42 15.46 7.54
CA ILE A 275 4.92 15.28 6.17
C ILE A 275 4.92 16.62 5.44
N ASP A 276 3.82 17.37 5.52
CA ASP A 276 3.72 18.71 4.92
C ASP A 276 4.77 19.68 5.48
N TYR A 277 5.03 19.64 6.80
CA TYR A 277 6.10 20.42 7.43
C TYR A 277 7.46 20.13 6.79
N GLY A 278 7.83 18.84 6.68
CA GLY A 278 9.11 18.42 6.11
C GLY A 278 9.25 18.84 4.66
N ARG A 279 8.21 18.56 3.86
CA ARG A 279 8.17 18.89 2.43
C ARG A 279 8.30 20.40 2.19
N LEU A 280 7.44 21.20 2.83
CA LEU A 280 7.46 22.65 2.65
C LEU A 280 8.74 23.28 3.17
N ARG A 281 9.29 22.76 4.29
CA ARG A 281 10.54 23.29 4.83
C ARG A 281 11.71 23.02 3.89
N ALA A 282 11.86 21.79 3.39
CA ALA A 282 12.88 21.43 2.41
C ALA A 282 12.78 22.31 1.15
N GLN A 283 11.59 22.43 0.57
CA GLN A 283 11.34 23.22 -0.64
C GLN A 283 11.63 24.71 -0.42
N SER A 284 11.28 25.27 0.76
CA SER A 284 11.58 26.67 1.10
C SER A 284 13.07 26.99 1.15
N LEU A 285 13.91 25.97 1.35
CA LEU A 285 15.36 26.08 1.44
C LEU A 285 16.07 25.59 0.16
N GLY A 286 15.32 25.19 -0.87
CA GLY A 286 15.86 24.77 -2.16
C GLY A 286 16.14 23.28 -2.30
N TRP A 287 15.65 22.43 -1.39
CA TRP A 287 15.68 20.97 -1.55
C TRP A 287 14.34 20.43 -2.05
N PRO A 288 14.35 19.42 -2.93
CA PRO A 288 13.13 18.88 -3.52
C PRO A 288 12.21 18.20 -2.50
N ASP A 289 12.82 17.52 -1.51
CA ASP A 289 12.14 16.76 -0.48
C ASP A 289 12.93 16.72 0.84
N VAL A 290 12.28 16.20 1.90
CA VAL A 290 12.89 16.13 3.23
C VAL A 290 14.03 15.12 3.32
N TYR A 291 14.06 14.12 2.44
CA TYR A 291 15.12 13.11 2.40
C TYR A 291 16.46 13.72 1.98
N THR A 292 16.50 14.36 0.81
CA THR A 292 17.68 15.06 0.28
C THR A 292 18.13 16.19 1.21
N PHE A 293 17.17 16.93 1.78
CA PHE A 293 17.44 17.97 2.76
C PHE A 293 18.15 17.42 4.01
N THR A 294 17.60 16.37 4.63
CA THR A 294 18.21 15.81 5.84
C THR A 294 19.53 15.10 5.58
N LYS A 295 19.75 14.55 4.38
CA LYS A 295 21.06 14.04 3.96
C LYS A 295 22.11 15.15 3.82
N ALA A 296 21.75 16.28 3.21
CA ALA A 296 22.64 17.44 3.12
C ALA A 296 23.04 17.97 4.51
N LEU A 297 22.08 18.06 5.43
CA LEU A 297 22.36 18.45 6.82
C LEU A 297 23.20 17.40 7.56
N GLY A 298 23.01 16.11 7.27
CA GLY A 298 23.85 15.02 7.78
C GLY A 298 25.30 15.13 7.31
N GLU A 299 25.54 15.48 6.04
CA GLU A 299 26.89 15.76 5.54
C GLU A 299 27.51 16.94 6.28
N ARG A 300 26.78 18.04 6.44
CA ARG A 300 27.29 19.21 7.17
C ARG A 300 27.61 18.90 8.63
N ALA A 301 26.80 18.07 9.29
CA ALA A 301 27.08 17.60 10.64
C ALA A 301 28.33 16.71 10.69
N ALA A 302 28.52 15.81 9.72
CA ALA A 302 29.72 14.98 9.60
C ALA A 302 30.99 15.82 9.38
N GLU A 303 30.92 16.81 8.48
CA GLU A 303 32.02 17.75 8.23
C GLU A 303 32.41 18.49 9.52
N GLN A 304 31.45 19.04 10.25
CA GLN A 304 31.73 19.85 11.43
C GLN A 304 32.15 19.04 12.66
N LEU A 305 31.50 17.89 12.91
CA LEU A 305 31.74 17.08 14.11
C LEU A 305 32.93 16.13 13.96
N TRP A 306 33.30 15.77 12.74
CA TRP A 306 34.35 14.77 12.49
C TRP A 306 35.54 15.36 11.76
N ALA A 307 35.38 15.80 10.51
CA ALA A 307 36.49 16.38 9.75
C ALA A 307 37.03 17.64 10.45
N GLY A 308 36.16 18.53 10.90
CA GLY A 308 36.53 19.75 11.65
C GLY A 308 37.22 19.48 12.99
N ALA A 309 37.10 18.27 13.55
CA ALA A 309 37.82 17.83 14.73
C ALA A 309 39.18 17.16 14.41
N GLY A 310 39.63 17.21 13.16
CA GLY A 310 40.91 16.65 12.72
C GLY A 310 40.86 15.18 12.37
N HIS A 311 39.68 14.59 12.15
CA HIS A 311 39.54 13.19 11.73
C HIS A 311 39.42 13.05 10.20
N ARG A 312 39.48 11.81 9.71
CA ARG A 312 39.39 11.49 8.28
C ARG A 312 37.95 11.21 7.87
N LEU A 313 37.45 11.93 6.88
CA LEU A 313 36.09 11.79 6.37
C LEU A 313 36.06 11.65 4.85
N THR A 314 35.31 10.65 4.39
CA THR A 314 34.93 10.48 2.99
C THR A 314 33.41 10.50 2.89
N VAL A 315 32.87 11.27 1.95
CA VAL A 315 31.44 11.28 1.64
C VAL A 315 31.25 10.65 0.26
N VAL A 316 30.53 9.53 0.22
CA VAL A 316 30.14 8.87 -1.03
C VAL A 316 28.69 9.23 -1.31
N ARG A 317 28.40 9.73 -2.50
CA ARG A 317 27.10 10.21 -2.95
C ARG A 317 26.60 9.38 -4.14
N PRO A 318 25.95 8.23 -3.90
CA PRO A 318 25.36 7.46 -4.98
C PRO A 318 24.18 8.19 -5.62
N ALA A 319 23.96 7.97 -6.92
CA ALA A 319 22.73 8.34 -7.61
C ALA A 319 21.60 7.32 -7.32
N ILE A 320 20.66 7.11 -8.25
CA ILE A 320 19.59 6.10 -8.07
C ILE A 320 20.21 4.70 -8.16
N VAL A 321 20.32 4.03 -7.02
CA VAL A 321 20.93 2.70 -6.93
C VAL A 321 19.93 1.61 -7.33
N GLU A 322 20.21 0.92 -8.43
CA GLU A 322 19.39 -0.17 -8.96
C GLU A 322 20.11 -1.53 -8.88
N SER A 323 19.54 -2.55 -9.52
CA SER A 323 20.03 -3.94 -9.46
C SER A 323 21.52 -4.08 -9.80
N ALA A 324 22.16 -5.13 -9.29
CA ALA A 324 23.55 -5.43 -9.63
C ALA A 324 23.74 -5.66 -11.13
N LEU A 325 24.80 -5.10 -11.71
CA LEU A 325 25.20 -5.37 -13.09
C LEU A 325 25.86 -6.74 -13.20
N LYS A 326 26.77 -7.05 -12.27
CA LYS A 326 27.55 -8.29 -12.25
C LYS A 326 27.46 -9.03 -10.91
N TYR A 327 27.66 -8.34 -9.79
CA TYR A 327 27.89 -8.99 -8.48
C TYR A 327 26.86 -8.55 -7.41
N PRO A 328 26.33 -9.44 -6.55
CA PRO A 328 26.65 -10.86 -6.36
C PRO A 328 26.18 -11.78 -7.50
N PHE A 329 25.19 -11.33 -8.26
CA PHE A 329 24.79 -11.89 -9.55
C PHE A 329 24.00 -10.83 -10.34
N PRO A 330 23.98 -10.89 -11.69
CA PRO A 330 23.25 -9.93 -12.50
C PRO A 330 21.76 -9.88 -12.13
N GLY A 331 21.24 -8.68 -11.91
CA GLY A 331 19.82 -8.45 -11.61
C GLY A 331 19.49 -8.60 -10.11
N TRP A 332 20.47 -8.84 -9.24
CA TRP A 332 20.21 -8.89 -7.81
C TRP A 332 19.69 -7.53 -7.30
N ILE A 333 18.53 -7.55 -6.64
CA ILE A 333 17.87 -6.38 -6.05
C ILE A 333 17.07 -6.80 -4.81
N ASP A 334 17.19 -6.08 -3.69
CA ASP A 334 16.46 -6.40 -2.45
C ASP A 334 15.20 -5.53 -2.30
N GLY A 335 14.06 -6.07 -2.71
CA GLY A 335 12.77 -5.37 -2.72
C GLY A 335 12.64 -4.33 -3.84
N PHE A 336 11.48 -3.68 -3.92
CA PHE A 336 11.22 -2.68 -4.96
C PHE A 336 11.97 -1.37 -4.67
N LYS A 337 12.71 -0.88 -5.68
CA LYS A 337 13.44 0.39 -5.66
C LYS A 337 12.61 1.51 -6.28
N MET A 338 13.29 2.62 -6.52
CA MET A 338 12.67 3.86 -6.98
C MET A 338 12.03 3.65 -8.37
N ALA A 339 12.74 3.02 -9.33
CA ALA A 339 12.23 2.86 -10.69
C ALA A 339 11.23 1.69 -10.85
N ASP A 340 11.36 0.60 -10.09
CA ASP A 340 10.61 -0.64 -10.33
C ASP A 340 9.08 -0.50 -10.35
N PRO A 341 8.44 0.23 -9.40
CA PRO A 341 6.98 0.37 -9.39
C PRO A 341 6.45 1.04 -10.66
N ILE A 342 7.25 1.93 -11.26
CA ILE A 342 6.95 2.65 -12.49
C ILE A 342 7.00 1.69 -13.67
N ILE A 343 8.11 0.94 -13.75
CA ILE A 343 8.36 -0.01 -14.82
C ILE A 343 7.25 -1.06 -14.84
N LEU A 344 6.86 -1.56 -13.66
CA LEU A 344 5.78 -2.52 -13.50
C LEU A 344 4.40 -1.93 -13.77
N ALA A 345 4.15 -0.67 -13.41
CA ALA A 345 2.88 0.00 -13.72
C ALA A 345 2.72 0.24 -15.23
N TYR A 346 3.81 0.54 -15.92
CA TYR A 346 3.86 0.64 -17.38
C TYR A 346 3.54 -0.71 -18.04
N GLY A 347 4.25 -1.78 -17.65
CA GLY A 347 4.00 -3.12 -18.17
C GLY A 347 2.58 -3.63 -17.91
N ARG A 348 1.87 -3.07 -16.92
CA ARG A 348 0.46 -3.35 -16.61
C ARG A 348 -0.53 -2.45 -17.34
N GLY A 349 -0.08 -1.52 -18.17
CA GLY A 349 -0.91 -0.57 -18.90
C GLY A 349 -1.64 0.44 -18.02
N VAL A 350 -1.20 0.63 -16.77
CA VAL A 350 -1.83 1.56 -15.80
C VAL A 350 -1.36 3.00 -16.02
N LEU A 351 -0.12 3.18 -16.49
CA LEU A 351 0.51 4.48 -16.63
C LEU A 351 0.58 4.86 -18.11
N GLN A 352 -0.30 5.77 -18.54
CA GLN A 352 -0.38 6.26 -19.93
C GLN A 352 0.40 7.55 -20.16
N GLU A 353 0.66 8.32 -19.11
CA GLU A 353 1.34 9.62 -19.17
C GLU A 353 2.51 9.63 -18.18
N PHE A 354 3.67 10.14 -18.59
CA PHE A 354 4.86 10.23 -17.75
C PHE A 354 5.18 11.71 -17.43
N PRO A 355 5.09 12.14 -16.16
CA PRO A 355 5.55 13.46 -15.74
C PRO A 355 7.07 13.47 -15.65
N GLY A 356 7.74 13.91 -16.72
CA GLY A 356 9.19 14.07 -16.76
C GLY A 356 9.63 14.74 -18.06
N LEU A 357 10.87 15.26 -18.06
CA LEU A 357 11.46 15.82 -19.27
C LEU A 357 12.07 14.67 -20.09
N PRO A 358 11.67 14.45 -21.36
CA PRO A 358 12.22 13.35 -22.16
C PRO A 358 13.73 13.46 -22.38
N ASP A 359 14.26 14.70 -22.34
CA ASP A 359 15.68 15.01 -22.49
C ASP A 359 16.44 15.05 -21.16
N GLY A 360 15.74 14.89 -20.03
CA GLY A 360 16.35 14.80 -18.71
C GLY A 360 17.21 13.53 -18.59
N VAL A 361 18.34 13.65 -17.90
CA VAL A 361 19.21 12.51 -17.59
C VAL A 361 18.70 11.83 -16.34
N LEU A 362 18.37 10.55 -16.46
CA LEU A 362 18.02 9.70 -15.33
C LEU A 362 19.32 9.08 -14.78
N ASP A 363 19.81 9.62 -13.68
CA ASP A 363 21.09 9.20 -13.09
C ASP A 363 20.94 7.89 -12.29
N VAL A 364 21.25 6.76 -12.92
CA VAL A 364 21.10 5.41 -12.38
C VAL A 364 22.47 4.75 -12.26
N ILE A 365 22.68 4.02 -11.17
CA ILE A 365 23.92 3.29 -10.94
C ILE A 365 23.64 1.88 -10.41
N PRO A 366 24.27 0.83 -10.96
CA PRO A 366 24.21 -0.53 -10.39
C PRO A 366 24.83 -0.60 -8.98
N VAL A 367 24.18 -1.33 -8.08
CA VAL A 367 24.62 -1.44 -6.66
C VAL A 367 26.05 -1.96 -6.48
N ASP A 368 26.53 -2.82 -7.36
CA ASP A 368 27.90 -3.35 -7.29
C ASP A 368 28.96 -2.29 -7.55
N LEU A 369 28.72 -1.35 -8.46
CA LEU A 369 29.65 -0.24 -8.67
C LEU A 369 29.68 0.68 -7.42
N VAL A 370 28.53 0.88 -6.77
CA VAL A 370 28.45 1.65 -5.52
C VAL A 370 29.20 0.98 -4.37
N VAL A 371 29.03 -0.33 -4.20
CA VAL A 371 29.76 -1.09 -3.18
C VAL A 371 31.27 -1.03 -3.44
N ASN A 372 31.68 -1.28 -4.69
CA ASN A 372 33.09 -1.25 -5.07
C ASN A 372 33.72 0.13 -4.82
N ALA A 373 33.06 1.21 -5.25
CA ALA A 373 33.52 2.58 -4.99
C ALA A 373 33.61 2.89 -3.49
N THR A 374 32.63 2.43 -2.70
CA THR A 374 32.62 2.62 -1.24
C THR A 374 33.82 1.93 -0.57
N LEU A 375 34.12 0.68 -0.95
CA LEU A 375 35.24 -0.07 -0.40
C LEU A 375 36.59 0.48 -0.85
N ALA A 376 36.71 0.88 -2.12
CA ALA A 376 37.92 1.55 -2.62
C ALA A 376 38.16 2.87 -1.87
N ALA A 377 37.11 3.67 -1.67
CA ALA A 377 37.20 4.91 -0.93
C ALA A 377 37.60 4.66 0.54
N ALA A 378 37.11 3.58 1.17
CA ALA A 378 37.55 3.17 2.52
C ALA A 378 39.06 2.89 2.61
N THR A 379 39.67 2.36 1.54
CA THR A 379 41.11 2.10 1.43
C THR A 379 41.95 3.31 1.02
N ALA A 380 41.32 4.43 0.65
CA ALA A 380 41.99 5.65 0.19
C ALA A 380 41.60 6.86 1.07
N PRO A 381 41.90 6.85 2.39
CA PRO A 381 41.61 7.97 3.28
C PRO A 381 42.28 9.29 2.84
N THR A 382 41.53 10.37 3.03
CA THR A 382 42.04 11.74 2.93
C THR A 382 42.94 12.13 4.11
N GLN A 383 43.58 13.30 4.02
CA GLN A 383 44.34 13.88 5.13
C GLN A 383 43.42 14.18 6.33
N PRO A 384 43.89 13.98 7.58
CA PRO A 384 43.13 14.36 8.77
C PRO A 384 42.74 15.84 8.73
N GLY A 385 41.48 16.17 9.05
CA GLY A 385 40.99 17.54 8.97
C GLY A 385 40.30 17.89 7.66
N GLU A 386 40.54 17.12 6.60
CA GLU A 386 39.93 17.32 5.30
C GLU A 386 38.83 16.29 5.03
N ALA A 387 37.89 16.66 4.18
CA ALA A 387 36.84 15.77 3.69
C ALA A 387 36.97 15.61 2.16
N GLN A 388 36.82 14.38 1.69
CA GLN A 388 36.75 14.07 0.26
C GLN A 388 35.36 13.58 -0.14
N TYR A 389 35.01 13.77 -1.42
CA TYR A 389 33.68 13.56 -1.94
C TYR A 389 33.76 12.75 -3.22
N PHE A 390 32.85 11.79 -3.38
CA PHE A 390 32.72 11.00 -4.60
C PHE A 390 31.25 10.95 -5.03
N HIS A 391 30.94 11.35 -6.26
CA HIS A 391 29.64 11.08 -6.86
C HIS A 391 29.71 9.73 -7.54
N VAL A 392 28.83 8.80 -7.14
CA VAL A 392 28.72 7.49 -7.78
C VAL A 392 27.44 7.47 -8.60
N GLY A 393 27.53 8.03 -9.80
CA GLY A 393 26.44 8.15 -10.75
C GLY A 393 26.94 7.92 -12.18
N SER A 394 26.02 7.73 -13.11
CA SER A 394 26.32 7.61 -14.53
C SER A 394 26.05 8.91 -15.30
N GLY A 395 25.32 9.85 -14.71
CA GLY A 395 24.72 10.98 -15.42
C GLY A 395 25.70 11.90 -16.17
N HIS A 396 26.97 11.98 -15.72
CA HIS A 396 28.01 12.76 -16.40
C HIS A 396 28.73 11.95 -17.48
N SER A 397 29.34 10.83 -17.11
CA SER A 397 30.23 10.07 -18.00
C SER A 397 29.51 9.06 -18.91
N ASN A 398 28.30 8.63 -18.56
CA ASN A 398 27.50 7.67 -19.35
C ASN A 398 25.99 7.96 -19.17
N PRO A 399 25.49 9.09 -19.70
CA PRO A 399 24.12 9.55 -19.44
C PRO A 399 23.07 8.60 -19.99
N LEU A 400 21.99 8.38 -19.22
CA LEU A 400 20.77 7.69 -19.66
C LEU A 400 19.63 8.70 -19.80
N PRO A 401 19.32 9.19 -21.01
CA PRO A 401 18.15 10.04 -21.22
C PRO A 401 16.84 9.31 -20.91
N ILE A 402 15.87 9.99 -20.31
CA ILE A 402 14.54 9.41 -20.00
C ILE A 402 13.86 8.85 -21.25
N ARG A 403 13.99 9.52 -22.41
CA ARG A 403 13.47 9.03 -23.70
C ARG A 403 14.06 7.67 -24.10
N GLU A 404 15.31 7.41 -23.74
CA GLU A 404 16.01 6.16 -24.07
C GLU A 404 15.60 5.02 -23.13
N MET A 405 15.46 5.30 -21.84
CA MET A 405 14.82 4.38 -20.89
C MET A 405 13.38 4.05 -21.34
N TYR A 406 12.62 5.04 -21.80
CA TYR A 406 11.27 4.82 -22.30
C TYR A 406 11.23 3.96 -23.58
N ARG A 407 12.22 4.12 -24.46
CA ARG A 407 12.35 3.28 -25.66
C ARG A 407 12.57 1.81 -25.27
N THR A 408 13.57 1.54 -24.43
CA THR A 408 13.94 0.18 -23.99
C THR A 408 12.85 -0.51 -23.17
N ILE A 409 12.22 0.18 -22.21
CA ILE A 409 11.10 -0.38 -21.44
C ILE A 409 9.92 -0.77 -22.34
N ARG A 410 9.63 0.03 -23.37
CA ARG A 410 8.58 -0.25 -24.34
C ARG A 410 8.91 -1.48 -25.17
N GLU A 411 10.09 -1.51 -25.77
CA GLU A 411 10.56 -2.65 -26.57
C GLU A 411 10.54 -3.93 -25.74
N TYR A 412 11.01 -3.88 -24.49
CA TYR A 412 10.97 -5.01 -23.57
C TYR A 412 9.56 -5.54 -23.32
N PHE A 413 8.57 -4.69 -23.02
CA PHE A 413 7.19 -5.16 -22.77
C PHE A 413 6.39 -5.45 -24.03
N GLU A 414 6.77 -4.92 -25.19
CA GLU A 414 6.23 -5.35 -26.48
C GLU A 414 6.71 -6.78 -26.83
N ALA A 415 7.98 -7.10 -26.55
CA ALA A 415 8.53 -8.44 -26.72
C ALA A 415 8.09 -9.42 -25.61
N HIS A 416 7.91 -8.93 -24.39
CA HIS A 416 7.58 -9.72 -23.20
C HIS A 416 6.32 -9.17 -22.50
N PRO A 417 5.14 -9.23 -23.11
CA PRO A 417 3.94 -8.65 -22.52
C PRO A 417 3.57 -9.28 -21.17
N MET A 418 2.95 -8.49 -20.31
CA MET A 418 2.47 -8.96 -19.01
C MET A 418 1.10 -9.66 -19.17
N PRO A 419 0.81 -10.70 -18.36
CA PRO A 419 -0.46 -11.43 -18.46
C PRO A 419 -1.65 -10.62 -17.88
N ASP A 420 -2.75 -10.48 -18.64
CA ASP A 420 -3.98 -9.82 -18.20
C ASP A 420 -4.99 -10.82 -17.58
N GLY A 421 -4.58 -11.54 -16.53
CA GLY A 421 -5.51 -12.31 -15.70
C GLY A 421 -6.47 -13.26 -16.44
N GLY A 422 -6.07 -13.83 -17.59
CA GLY A 422 -6.90 -14.71 -18.43
C GLY A 422 -7.59 -14.04 -19.63
N ARG A 423 -7.30 -12.76 -19.93
CA ARG A 423 -7.80 -12.02 -21.11
C ARG A 423 -6.76 -11.87 -22.23
N GLY A 424 -5.64 -12.59 -22.12
CA GLY A 424 -4.52 -12.50 -23.04
C GLY A 424 -3.40 -11.63 -22.48
N GLU A 425 -2.77 -10.86 -23.36
CA GLU A 425 -1.57 -10.06 -23.10
C GLU A 425 -1.91 -8.57 -23.02
N ILE A 426 -1.26 -7.86 -22.10
CA ILE A 426 -1.42 -6.41 -21.95
C ILE A 426 -0.67 -5.71 -23.09
N LYS A 427 -1.39 -4.91 -23.89
CA LYS A 427 -0.78 -4.00 -24.84
C LYS A 427 -0.34 -2.73 -24.12
N VAL A 428 0.97 -2.46 -24.10
CA VAL A 428 1.52 -1.27 -23.46
C VAL A 428 1.12 0.03 -24.20
N PRO A 429 0.84 1.11 -23.47
CA PRO A 429 0.50 2.40 -24.08
C PRO A 429 1.75 3.12 -24.61
N LEU A 430 1.53 4.05 -25.54
CA LEU A 430 2.54 5.06 -25.85
C LEU A 430 2.51 6.14 -24.77
N TRP A 431 3.62 6.36 -24.07
CA TRP A 431 3.74 7.51 -23.17
C TRP A 431 3.73 8.81 -23.96
N THR A 432 2.85 9.70 -23.53
CA THR A 432 2.98 11.11 -23.80
C THR A 432 3.72 11.75 -22.61
N PHE A 433 4.47 12.82 -22.87
CA PHE A 433 5.15 13.63 -21.85
C PHE A 433 4.43 14.99 -21.69
N PRO A 434 3.15 15.01 -21.27
CA PRO A 434 2.48 16.27 -20.97
C PRO A 434 3.11 16.75 -19.66
N GLY A 435 4.00 17.75 -19.69
CA GLY A 435 4.76 18.19 -18.50
C GLY A 435 3.93 18.35 -17.22
N SER A 436 4.57 18.37 -16.05
CA SER A 436 3.95 18.22 -14.71
C SER A 436 2.61 18.95 -14.49
N GLN A 437 2.45 20.19 -14.98
CA GLN A 437 1.21 20.95 -14.84
C GLN A 437 -0.01 20.34 -15.54
N ALA A 438 0.19 19.62 -16.65
CA ALA A 438 -0.89 18.93 -17.36
C ALA A 438 -1.32 17.67 -16.61
N VAL A 439 -0.37 16.87 -16.14
CA VAL A 439 -0.62 15.70 -15.28
C VAL A 439 -1.34 16.10 -14.00
N GLU A 440 -0.90 17.18 -13.34
CA GLU A 440 -1.54 17.71 -12.13
C GLU A 440 -3.01 18.10 -12.38
N ARG A 441 -3.31 18.75 -13.51
CA ARG A 441 -4.68 19.09 -13.88
C ARG A 441 -5.53 17.86 -14.14
N LEU A 442 -4.99 16.84 -14.78
CA LEU A 442 -5.67 15.58 -15.06
C LEU A 442 -5.99 14.84 -13.75
N LEU A 443 -5.01 14.74 -12.84
CA LEU A 443 -5.17 14.14 -11.51
C LEU A 443 -6.28 14.83 -10.72
N ARG A 444 -6.18 16.15 -10.55
CA ARG A 444 -7.16 16.94 -9.80
C ARG A 444 -8.58 16.82 -10.37
N THR A 445 -8.71 16.78 -11.69
CA THR A 445 -10.01 16.64 -12.36
C THR A 445 -10.57 15.24 -12.18
N GLY A 446 -9.72 14.20 -12.31
CA GLY A 446 -10.09 12.81 -12.08
C GLY A 446 -10.51 12.53 -10.63
N GLU A 447 -9.77 13.06 -9.66
CA GLU A 447 -10.08 12.92 -8.23
C GLU A 447 -11.42 13.56 -7.88
N ARG A 448 -11.67 14.78 -8.39
CA ARG A 448 -12.98 15.44 -8.21
C ARG A 448 -14.11 14.64 -8.86
N ALA A 449 -13.92 14.15 -10.09
CA ALA A 449 -14.92 13.39 -10.81
C ALA A 449 -15.24 12.06 -10.10
N THR A 450 -14.23 11.33 -9.66
CA THR A 450 -14.41 10.06 -8.94
C THR A 450 -14.99 10.27 -7.54
N GLY A 451 -14.58 11.32 -6.82
CA GLY A 451 -15.18 11.70 -5.54
C GLY A 451 -16.66 12.09 -5.66
N PHE A 452 -17.03 12.81 -6.72
CA PHE A 452 -18.43 13.10 -7.04
C PHE A 452 -19.21 11.83 -7.38
N ALA A 453 -18.67 10.96 -8.23
CA ALA A 453 -19.30 9.69 -8.61
C ALA A 453 -19.51 8.78 -7.39
N GLU A 454 -18.52 8.68 -6.50
CA GLU A 454 -18.64 7.94 -5.25
C GLU A 454 -19.74 8.53 -4.36
N SER A 455 -19.74 9.86 -4.17
CA SER A 455 -20.75 10.56 -3.37
C SER A 455 -22.16 10.35 -3.89
N ALA A 456 -22.34 10.27 -5.21
CA ALA A 456 -23.62 9.95 -5.83
C ALA A 456 -24.00 8.48 -5.58
N LEU A 457 -23.07 7.53 -5.81
CA LEU A 457 -23.31 6.10 -5.62
C LEU A 457 -23.63 5.73 -4.17
N LEU A 458 -23.03 6.40 -3.18
CA LEU A 458 -23.32 6.21 -1.75
C LEU A 458 -24.75 6.62 -1.36
N LYS A 459 -25.42 7.45 -2.18
CA LYS A 459 -26.81 7.87 -1.97
C LYS A 459 -27.82 6.99 -2.73
N MET A 460 -27.35 6.09 -3.61
CA MET A 460 -28.20 5.21 -4.40
C MET A 460 -28.57 3.92 -3.65
N PRO A 461 -29.73 3.30 -3.94
CA PRO A 461 -30.09 2.01 -3.39
C PRO A 461 -29.09 0.90 -3.70
N ALA A 462 -28.93 -0.05 -2.78
CA ALA A 462 -28.05 -1.20 -2.94
C ALA A 462 -28.58 -2.16 -4.03
N SER A 463 -27.83 -2.31 -5.11
CA SER A 463 -28.15 -3.19 -6.24
C SER A 463 -26.87 -3.82 -6.80
N PRO A 464 -26.96 -4.92 -7.56
CA PRO A 464 -25.81 -5.48 -8.26
C PRO A 464 -25.13 -4.47 -9.20
N ARG A 465 -25.91 -3.61 -9.87
CA ARG A 465 -25.40 -2.57 -10.77
C ARG A 465 -24.62 -1.48 -10.02
N THR A 466 -25.17 -0.99 -8.91
CA THR A 466 -24.49 0.03 -8.09
C THR A 466 -23.20 -0.50 -7.46
N ARG A 467 -23.16 -1.79 -7.09
CA ARG A 467 -21.92 -2.46 -6.64
C ARG A 467 -20.87 -2.59 -7.74
N ASP A 468 -21.25 -2.94 -8.97
CA ASP A 468 -20.33 -2.98 -10.11
C ASP A 468 -19.76 -1.59 -10.42
N TRP A 469 -20.60 -0.56 -10.46
CA TRP A 469 -20.17 0.82 -10.64
C TRP A 469 -19.25 1.30 -9.52
N MET A 470 -19.57 0.99 -8.27
CA MET A 470 -18.70 1.31 -7.13
C MET A 470 -17.34 0.62 -7.24
N THR A 471 -17.30 -0.61 -7.74
CA THR A 471 -16.05 -1.33 -7.99
C THR A 471 -15.21 -0.64 -9.08
N LYS A 472 -15.84 -0.13 -10.15
CA LYS A 472 -15.18 0.65 -11.20
C LYS A 472 -14.65 1.98 -10.68
N VAL A 473 -15.43 2.71 -9.88
CA VAL A 473 -15.00 3.99 -9.26
C VAL A 473 -13.82 3.76 -8.32
N HIS A 474 -13.89 2.79 -7.41
CA HIS A 474 -12.77 2.47 -6.51
C HIS A 474 -11.51 2.02 -7.27
N ARG A 475 -11.67 1.31 -8.40
CA ARG A 475 -10.53 0.99 -9.26
C ARG A 475 -9.88 2.27 -9.80
N LYS A 476 -10.69 3.20 -10.32
CA LYS A 476 -10.16 4.46 -10.87
C LYS A 476 -9.55 5.36 -9.79
N GLN A 477 -10.13 5.43 -8.60
CA GLN A 477 -9.56 6.15 -7.46
C GLN A 477 -8.18 5.60 -7.10
N ARG A 478 -8.02 4.27 -7.01
CA ARG A 478 -6.71 3.65 -6.76
C ARG A 478 -5.68 3.93 -7.85
N GLU A 479 -6.11 3.96 -9.11
CA GLU A 479 -5.22 4.37 -10.22
C GLU A 479 -4.76 5.81 -10.06
N LEU A 480 -5.68 6.73 -9.74
CA LEU A 480 -5.37 8.15 -9.51
C LEU A 480 -4.49 8.37 -8.28
N GLU A 481 -4.78 7.70 -7.17
CA GLU A 481 -3.95 7.72 -5.95
C GLU A 481 -2.53 7.22 -6.23
N PHE A 482 -2.40 6.16 -7.04
CA PHE A 482 -1.11 5.66 -7.47
C PHE A 482 -0.37 6.70 -8.33
N LEU A 483 -1.03 7.28 -9.33
CA LEU A 483 -0.45 8.30 -10.20
C LEU A 483 -0.11 9.61 -9.46
N ARG A 484 -0.91 10.02 -8.47
CA ARG A 484 -0.63 11.17 -7.58
C ARG A 484 0.62 10.93 -6.76
N LYS A 485 0.63 9.80 -6.03
CA LYS A 485 1.79 9.41 -5.22
C LYS A 485 3.05 9.32 -6.07
N TYR A 486 2.91 8.83 -7.31
CA TYR A 486 3.97 8.80 -8.28
C TYR A 486 4.44 10.22 -8.67
N SER A 487 3.53 11.06 -9.18
CA SER A 487 3.86 12.41 -9.64
C SER A 487 4.54 13.24 -8.55
N ASP A 488 4.09 13.13 -7.30
CA ASP A 488 4.67 13.85 -6.16
C ASP A 488 6.08 13.36 -5.81
N LEU A 489 6.31 12.06 -5.94
CA LEU A 489 7.57 11.43 -5.54
C LEU A 489 8.67 11.58 -6.58
N TYR A 490 8.31 11.42 -7.86
CA TYR A 490 9.28 11.28 -8.94
C TYR A 490 9.44 12.54 -9.78
N GLY A 491 8.43 13.42 -9.81
CA GLY A 491 8.44 14.61 -10.67
C GLY A 491 9.70 15.45 -10.52
N VAL A 492 10.18 15.64 -9.30
CA VAL A 492 11.36 16.49 -9.04
C VAL A 492 12.68 15.87 -9.51
N TYR A 493 12.76 14.54 -9.54
CA TYR A 493 13.93 13.80 -10.02
C TYR A 493 13.93 13.69 -11.55
N THR A 494 12.76 13.56 -12.16
CA THR A 494 12.60 13.47 -13.63
C THR A 494 12.62 14.83 -14.34
N GLU A 495 12.54 15.93 -13.59
CA GLU A 495 12.67 17.30 -14.07
C GLU A 495 14.01 17.94 -13.69
N ALA A 496 14.91 17.18 -13.03
CA ALA A 496 16.20 17.69 -12.60
C ALA A 496 17.11 17.99 -13.81
N GLU A 497 17.56 19.24 -13.91
CA GLU A 497 18.53 19.70 -14.90
C GLU A 497 19.93 19.80 -14.27
N VAL A 498 20.35 18.71 -13.61
CA VAL A 498 21.62 18.64 -12.86
C VAL A 498 22.51 17.56 -13.44
N ILE A 499 23.80 17.87 -13.55
CA ILE A 499 24.84 16.92 -13.94
C ILE A 499 25.84 16.84 -12.79
N TYR A 500 25.92 15.68 -12.14
CA TYR A 500 26.89 15.42 -11.07
C TYR A 500 28.18 14.88 -11.69
N THR A 501 29.29 15.61 -11.58
CA THR A 501 30.56 15.13 -12.16
C THR A 501 31.13 13.99 -11.33
N ASP A 502 31.87 13.09 -11.98
CA ASP A 502 32.48 11.88 -11.41
C ASP A 502 34.01 11.85 -11.63
N ASP A 503 34.63 13.03 -11.76
CA ASP A 503 36.06 13.20 -12.07
C ASP A 503 36.99 12.52 -11.04
N ARG A 504 36.73 12.74 -9.74
CA ARG A 504 37.46 12.14 -8.61
C ARG A 504 37.13 10.66 -8.47
N LEU A 505 35.89 10.24 -8.74
CA LEU A 505 35.54 8.83 -8.79
C LEU A 505 36.37 8.10 -9.84
N LEU A 506 36.45 8.64 -11.06
CA LEU A 506 37.24 8.04 -12.13
C LEU A 506 38.73 8.04 -11.80
N ALA A 507 39.25 9.11 -11.22
CA ALA A 507 40.64 9.15 -10.73
C ALA A 507 40.91 8.08 -9.65
N LEU A 508 39.96 7.86 -8.73
CA LEU A 508 40.05 6.78 -7.73
C LEU A 508 39.99 5.40 -8.40
N HIS A 509 39.17 5.22 -9.42
CA HIS A 509 39.12 3.97 -10.18
C HIS A 509 40.45 3.69 -10.89
N GLU A 510 41.02 4.70 -11.54
CA GLU A 510 42.27 4.60 -12.30
C GLU A 510 43.48 4.36 -11.41
N SER A 511 43.44 4.78 -10.14
CA SER A 511 44.51 4.51 -9.18
C SER A 511 44.58 3.06 -8.70
N LEU A 512 43.52 2.26 -8.92
CA LEU A 512 43.52 0.84 -8.58
C LEU A 512 44.45 0.01 -9.49
N PRO A 513 45.10 -1.04 -8.97
CA PRO A 513 45.79 -2.05 -9.77
C PRO A 513 44.89 -2.63 -10.88
N ALA A 514 45.48 -3.04 -12.01
CA ALA A 514 44.71 -3.48 -13.17
C ALA A 514 43.83 -4.71 -12.90
N ASP A 515 44.32 -5.66 -12.10
CA ASP A 515 43.59 -6.85 -11.66
C ASP A 515 42.46 -6.51 -10.66
N GLU A 516 42.67 -5.52 -9.80
CA GLU A 516 41.61 -5.01 -8.93
C GLU A 516 40.54 -4.24 -9.70
N ARG A 517 40.90 -3.49 -10.75
CA ARG A 517 39.91 -2.83 -11.62
C ARG A 517 38.99 -3.82 -12.33
N GLU A 518 39.49 -5.00 -12.70
CA GLU A 518 38.68 -6.04 -13.34
C GLU A 518 37.64 -6.64 -12.38
N ARG A 519 38.03 -6.87 -11.12
CA ARG A 519 37.19 -7.53 -10.10
C ARG A 519 36.33 -6.56 -9.28
N HIS A 520 36.87 -5.38 -9.01
CA HIS A 520 36.34 -4.37 -8.10
C HIS A 520 36.19 -3.00 -8.79
N GLY A 521 36.12 -2.97 -10.12
CA GLY A 521 35.91 -1.73 -10.86
C GLY A 521 34.54 -1.10 -10.61
N PHE A 522 34.50 0.22 -10.79
CA PHE A 522 33.29 1.04 -10.58
C PHE A 522 33.18 2.18 -11.59
N ASP A 523 33.82 2.04 -12.75
CA ASP A 523 33.68 2.99 -13.86
C ASP A 523 32.28 2.88 -14.48
N PRO A 524 31.44 3.94 -14.41
CA PRO A 524 30.08 3.91 -14.96
C PRO A 524 30.04 3.79 -16.49
N ARG A 525 31.15 4.06 -17.20
CA ARG A 525 31.25 3.95 -18.66
C ARG A 525 31.19 2.52 -19.17
N VAL A 526 31.33 1.53 -18.29
CA VAL A 526 31.22 0.10 -18.64
C VAL A 526 29.76 -0.37 -18.78
N ILE A 527 28.80 0.46 -18.38
CA ILE A 527 27.38 0.11 -18.44
C ILE A 527 26.91 0.21 -19.89
N ASP A 528 26.67 -0.93 -20.53
CA ASP A 528 25.84 -1.01 -21.72
C ASP A 528 24.37 -0.92 -21.28
N TRP A 529 23.73 0.22 -21.55
CA TRP A 529 22.35 0.47 -21.13
C TRP A 529 21.35 -0.53 -21.72
N THR A 530 21.57 -0.98 -22.95
CA THR A 530 20.64 -1.92 -23.59
C THR A 530 20.70 -3.26 -22.88
N TYR A 531 21.91 -3.80 -22.73
CA TYR A 531 22.13 -5.05 -21.99
C TYR A 531 21.67 -4.95 -20.53
N TYR A 532 22.08 -3.90 -19.82
CA TYR A 532 21.74 -3.75 -18.41
C TYR A 532 20.23 -3.61 -18.18
N LEU A 533 19.52 -2.86 -19.02
CA LEU A 533 18.08 -2.69 -18.86
C LEU A 533 17.30 -3.93 -19.32
N GLU A 534 17.54 -4.40 -20.54
CA GLU A 534 16.73 -5.44 -21.19
C GLU A 534 17.04 -6.86 -20.73
N ASP A 535 18.32 -7.18 -20.50
CA ASP A 535 18.76 -8.52 -20.15
C ASP A 535 18.95 -8.73 -18.64
N VAL A 536 19.21 -7.64 -17.89
CA VAL A 536 19.53 -7.72 -16.46
C VAL A 536 18.40 -7.17 -15.58
N HIS A 537 18.11 -5.88 -15.66
CA HIS A 537 17.24 -5.19 -14.71
C HIS A 537 15.74 -5.52 -14.90
N TYR A 538 15.18 -5.33 -16.10
CA TYR A 538 13.76 -5.57 -16.37
C TYR A 538 13.32 -7.03 -16.15
N PRO A 539 14.11 -8.05 -16.57
CA PRO A 539 13.81 -9.44 -16.24
C PRO A 539 13.77 -9.68 -14.73
N ALA A 540 14.74 -9.15 -13.98
CA ALA A 540 14.81 -9.36 -12.54
C ALA A 540 13.59 -8.81 -11.80
N ILE A 541 13.16 -7.58 -12.10
CA ILE A 541 12.03 -6.94 -11.41
C ILE A 541 10.67 -7.51 -11.85
N THR A 542 10.58 -8.08 -13.05
CA THR A 542 9.32 -8.71 -13.54
C THR A 542 9.20 -10.18 -13.16
N ALA A 543 10.30 -10.88 -12.85
CA ALA A 543 10.34 -12.32 -12.60
C ALA A 543 9.30 -12.78 -11.56
N ALA A 544 9.25 -12.13 -10.39
CA ALA A 544 8.33 -12.49 -9.31
C ALA A 544 6.86 -12.34 -9.74
N MET A 545 6.52 -11.28 -10.48
CA MET A 545 5.17 -11.05 -10.97
C MET A 545 4.78 -12.03 -12.08
N ARG A 546 5.70 -12.34 -12.98
CA ARG A 546 5.49 -13.33 -14.04
C ARG A 546 5.30 -14.72 -13.46
N ALA A 547 6.07 -15.11 -12.44
CA ALA A 547 5.91 -16.39 -11.73
C ALA A 547 4.54 -16.52 -11.04
N ILE A 548 3.96 -15.41 -10.56
CA ILE A 548 2.61 -15.38 -10.01
C ILE A 548 1.56 -15.48 -11.12
N GLY A 549 1.78 -14.80 -12.26
CA GLY A 549 0.86 -14.77 -13.40
C GLY A 549 0.85 -16.05 -14.25
N SER A 550 1.97 -16.77 -14.32
CA SER A 550 2.14 -18.03 -15.05
C SER A 550 1.63 -19.26 -14.30
N ARG A 551 1.40 -19.13 -12.98
CA ARG A 551 0.64 -20.14 -12.26
C ARG A 551 -0.74 -20.23 -12.91
N PRO A 552 -1.16 -21.40 -13.42
CA PRO A 552 -2.52 -21.55 -13.89
C PRO A 552 -3.41 -21.02 -12.77
N ARG A 553 -4.31 -20.08 -13.07
CA ARG A 553 -5.40 -19.75 -12.16
C ARG A 553 -5.98 -21.12 -11.84
N SER A 554 -5.72 -21.62 -10.64
CA SER A 554 -6.52 -22.70 -10.09
C SER A 554 -7.91 -22.21 -10.39
N ARG A 555 -8.61 -22.91 -11.31
CA ARG A 555 -10.02 -22.64 -11.55
C ARG A 555 -10.53 -22.55 -10.14
N THR A 556 -11.07 -21.40 -9.77
CA THR A 556 -11.84 -21.30 -8.54
C THR A 556 -13.07 -22.16 -8.82
N VAL A 557 -12.89 -23.49 -8.87
CA VAL A 557 -13.80 -24.43 -8.27
C VAL A 557 -14.00 -23.78 -6.93
N ALA A 558 -15.15 -23.13 -6.76
CA ALA A 558 -15.54 -22.54 -5.50
C ALA A 558 -15.20 -23.60 -4.47
N LYS A 559 -14.08 -23.40 -3.74
CA LYS A 559 -13.59 -24.37 -2.78
C LYS A 559 -14.79 -24.47 -1.87
N ARG A 560 -15.51 -25.61 -1.89
CA ARG A 560 -16.64 -25.82 -0.98
C ARG A 560 -16.03 -25.55 0.38
N GLU A 561 -16.34 -24.39 0.96
CA GLU A 561 -15.79 -24.00 2.24
C GLU A 561 -16.33 -25.02 3.23
N THR A 562 -15.50 -25.99 3.55
CA THR A 562 -15.72 -26.91 4.64
C THR A 562 -15.47 -26.14 5.91
N LEU A 563 -16.53 -25.89 6.67
CA LEU A 563 -16.42 -25.31 8.00
C LEU A 563 -15.68 -26.32 8.90
N PRO A 564 -14.69 -25.90 9.69
CA PRO A 564 -14.00 -26.79 10.62
C PRO A 564 -14.98 -27.35 11.65
N GLU A 565 -14.99 -28.66 11.88
CA GLU A 565 -15.81 -29.24 12.95
C GLU A 565 -15.27 -28.85 14.33
N ARG A 566 -16.07 -28.12 15.12
CA ARG A 566 -15.68 -27.63 16.44
C ARG A 566 -16.89 -27.12 17.24
N THR A 567 -16.80 -27.18 18.56
CA THR A 567 -17.86 -26.74 19.48
C THR A 567 -17.56 -25.43 20.21
N ASP A 568 -16.32 -24.93 20.12
CA ASP A 568 -15.87 -23.66 20.72
C ASP A 568 -16.13 -22.43 19.83
N ALA A 569 -16.98 -22.54 18.79
CA ALA A 569 -17.29 -21.45 17.87
C ALA A 569 -18.79 -21.14 17.81
N VAL A 570 -19.11 -19.85 17.66
CA VAL A 570 -20.48 -19.36 17.43
C VAL A 570 -20.60 -18.76 16.02
N ALA A 571 -21.72 -18.99 15.37
CA ALA A 571 -22.10 -18.40 14.09
C ALA A 571 -23.28 -17.46 14.29
N VAL A 572 -23.03 -16.16 14.14
CA VAL A 572 -23.98 -15.09 14.45
C VAL A 572 -24.56 -14.51 13.17
N PHE A 573 -25.87 -14.35 13.12
CA PHE A 573 -26.57 -13.83 11.96
C PHE A 573 -27.39 -12.59 12.33
N ASP A 574 -27.37 -11.57 11.47
CA ASP A 574 -28.47 -10.60 11.42
C ASP A 574 -29.68 -11.19 10.67
N LEU A 575 -30.85 -10.63 10.89
CA LEU A 575 -32.09 -11.08 10.28
C LEU A 575 -32.38 -10.42 8.93
N GLU A 576 -32.45 -9.09 8.90
CA GLU A 576 -32.99 -8.31 7.78
C GLU A 576 -31.93 -8.20 6.69
N GLY A 577 -32.28 -8.45 5.43
CA GLY A 577 -31.32 -8.45 4.31
C GLY A 577 -30.28 -9.58 4.33
N THR A 578 -30.09 -10.24 5.47
CA THR A 578 -29.12 -11.33 5.69
C THR A 578 -29.78 -12.71 5.70
N VAL A 579 -30.77 -12.96 6.57
CA VAL A 579 -31.49 -14.25 6.63
C VAL A 579 -32.82 -14.18 5.87
N ILE A 580 -33.52 -13.04 5.94
CA ILE A 580 -34.78 -12.80 5.24
C ILE A 580 -34.60 -11.65 4.25
N ALA A 581 -35.16 -11.81 3.04
CA ALA A 581 -35.22 -10.75 2.03
C ALA A 581 -36.30 -9.69 2.36
N SER A 582 -36.21 -9.07 3.54
CA SER A 582 -37.17 -8.07 4.06
C SER A 582 -36.47 -7.06 4.95
N ASN A 583 -37.10 -5.89 5.14
CA ASN A 583 -36.73 -4.89 6.14
C ASN A 583 -37.79 -4.76 7.25
N MET A 584 -37.46 -4.03 8.32
CA MET A 584 -38.34 -3.80 9.48
C MET A 584 -39.68 -3.16 9.15
N ILE A 585 -39.73 -2.32 8.11
CA ILE A 585 -40.94 -1.61 7.68
C ILE A 585 -41.90 -2.58 7.00
N GLU A 586 -41.39 -3.43 6.11
CA GLU A 586 -42.17 -4.48 5.45
C GLU A 586 -42.74 -5.46 6.46
N ALA A 587 -41.94 -5.89 7.44
CA ALA A 587 -42.39 -6.79 8.50
C ALA A 587 -43.54 -6.19 9.34
N TYR A 588 -43.45 -4.91 9.71
CA TYR A 588 -44.54 -4.18 10.37
C TYR A 588 -45.79 -4.10 9.49
N LEU A 589 -45.65 -3.73 8.22
CA LEU A 589 -46.78 -3.62 7.31
C LEU A 589 -47.49 -4.97 7.14
N TRP A 590 -46.75 -6.07 7.08
CA TRP A 590 -47.37 -7.40 7.02
C TRP A 590 -48.17 -7.72 8.28
N ALA A 591 -47.59 -7.49 9.45
CA ALA A 591 -48.28 -7.72 10.72
C ALA A 591 -49.52 -6.83 10.89
N ARG A 592 -49.44 -5.56 10.45
CA ARG A 592 -50.50 -4.56 10.61
C ARG A 592 -51.63 -4.69 9.60
N LEU A 593 -51.30 -5.06 8.35
CA LEU A 593 -52.25 -5.17 7.25
C LEU A 593 -52.85 -6.58 7.11
N ALA A 594 -52.24 -7.59 7.73
CA ALA A 594 -52.76 -8.95 7.75
C ALA A 594 -54.20 -8.98 8.30
N GLY A 595 -55.16 -9.36 7.46
CA GLY A 595 -56.57 -9.49 7.83
C GLY A 595 -57.40 -8.21 7.79
N ARG A 596 -56.85 -7.07 7.33
CA ARG A 596 -57.61 -5.83 7.14
C ARG A 596 -58.13 -5.68 5.71
N PRO A 597 -59.34 -5.13 5.50
CA PRO A 597 -59.84 -4.81 4.16
C PRO A 597 -58.95 -3.77 3.45
N LYS A 598 -58.83 -3.87 2.13
CA LYS A 598 -57.94 -3.02 1.30
C LYS A 598 -58.19 -1.51 1.44
N SER A 599 -59.40 -1.09 1.82
CA SER A 599 -59.74 0.32 2.10
C SER A 599 -58.99 0.89 3.30
N GLY A 600 -58.62 0.07 4.28
CA GLY A 600 -57.83 0.48 5.45
C GLY A 600 -56.32 0.57 5.18
N TRP A 601 -55.85 0.11 4.02
CA TRP A 601 -54.42 0.13 3.67
C TRP A 601 -53.96 1.54 3.30
N VAL A 602 -54.82 2.33 2.66
CA VAL A 602 -54.51 3.67 2.17
C VAL A 602 -54.12 4.60 3.32
N GLY A 603 -54.86 4.55 4.44
CA GLY A 603 -54.58 5.37 5.62
C GLY A 603 -53.25 5.03 6.30
N GLU A 604 -52.95 3.74 6.48
CA GLU A 604 -51.71 3.27 7.10
C GLU A 604 -50.48 3.53 6.20
N LEU A 605 -50.62 3.36 4.89
CA LEU A 605 -49.54 3.70 3.93
C LEU A 605 -49.29 5.21 3.88
N ALA A 606 -50.34 6.04 3.96
CA ALA A 606 -50.21 7.49 4.00
C ALA A 606 -49.51 7.97 5.29
N ASP A 607 -49.87 7.45 6.46
CA ASP A 607 -49.19 7.77 7.74
C ASP A 607 -47.71 7.37 7.74
N LEU A 608 -47.40 6.20 7.18
CA LEU A 608 -46.02 5.74 7.05
C LEU A 608 -45.22 6.67 6.12
N ALA A 609 -45.81 7.10 5.01
CA ALA A 609 -45.17 8.00 4.06
C ALA A 609 -44.92 9.39 4.66
N THR A 610 -45.89 9.97 5.38
CA THR A 610 -45.73 11.29 6.04
C THR A 610 -44.69 11.25 7.16
N SER A 611 -44.53 10.11 7.83
CA SER A 611 -43.54 9.92 8.89
C SER A 611 -42.14 9.52 8.38
N MET A 612 -42.00 9.17 7.09
CA MET A 612 -40.74 8.69 6.50
C MET A 612 -39.56 9.65 6.67
N PRO A 613 -39.70 10.99 6.49
CA PRO A 613 -38.60 11.92 6.71
C PRO A 613 -38.04 11.89 8.14
N LYS A 614 -38.92 11.67 9.14
CA LYS A 614 -38.52 11.53 10.55
C LYS A 614 -37.65 10.29 10.76
N TYR A 615 -38.01 9.16 10.14
CA TYR A 615 -37.23 7.92 10.24
C TYR A 615 -35.88 8.01 9.56
N LEU A 616 -35.82 8.58 8.37
CA LEU A 616 -34.56 8.77 7.66
C LEU A 616 -33.60 9.68 8.43
N ARG A 617 -34.12 10.72 9.10
CA ARG A 617 -33.33 11.60 9.96
C ARG A 617 -32.81 10.88 11.20
N ALA A 618 -33.64 10.07 11.84
CA ALA A 618 -33.24 9.26 12.99
C ALA A 618 -32.17 8.22 12.59
N GLU A 619 -32.39 7.47 11.51
CA GLU A 619 -31.48 6.43 11.03
C GLU A 619 -30.11 6.98 10.60
N ARG A 620 -30.05 8.20 10.06
CA ARG A 620 -28.78 8.86 9.75
C ARG A 620 -27.97 9.20 11.00
N ARG A 621 -28.63 9.48 12.13
CA ARG A 621 -27.99 9.87 13.38
C ARG A 621 -27.57 8.66 14.21
N ASP A 622 -28.51 7.74 14.45
CA ASP A 622 -28.33 6.53 15.24
C ASP A 622 -29.40 5.48 14.87
N ARG A 623 -28.98 4.22 14.67
CA ARG A 623 -29.92 3.14 14.31
C ARG A 623 -30.89 2.82 15.45
N GLY A 624 -30.49 3.00 16.71
CA GLY A 624 -31.34 2.80 17.88
C GLY A 624 -32.45 3.84 17.99
N ASP A 625 -32.16 5.10 17.66
CA ASP A 625 -33.17 6.15 17.59
C ASP A 625 -34.22 5.85 16.52
N PHE A 626 -33.82 5.32 15.37
CA PHE A 626 -34.76 4.82 14.36
C PHE A 626 -35.65 3.70 14.92
N VAL A 627 -35.06 2.66 15.53
CA VAL A 627 -35.82 1.54 16.11
C VAL A 627 -36.80 2.04 17.18
N ARG A 628 -36.34 2.86 18.13
CA ARG A 628 -37.20 3.45 19.18
C ARG A 628 -38.36 4.26 18.59
N THR A 629 -38.10 5.06 17.56
CA THR A 629 -39.14 5.91 16.95
C THR A 629 -40.11 5.08 16.10
N PHE A 630 -39.63 4.05 15.42
CA PHE A 630 -40.44 3.20 14.56
C PHE A 630 -41.35 2.29 15.38
N LEU A 631 -40.83 1.67 16.44
CA LEU A 631 -41.56 0.74 17.29
C LEU A 631 -42.72 1.38 18.08
N ARG A 632 -42.76 2.71 18.18
CA ARG A 632 -43.92 3.46 18.71
C ARG A 632 -45.23 3.11 18.02
N ARG A 633 -45.19 2.67 16.76
CA ARG A 633 -46.39 2.26 16.02
C ARG A 633 -47.12 1.06 16.60
N TYR A 634 -46.47 0.28 17.46
CA TYR A 634 -47.13 -0.82 18.15
C TYR A 634 -47.94 -0.35 19.37
N GLU A 635 -47.89 0.92 19.76
CA GLU A 635 -48.64 1.45 20.90
C GLU A 635 -50.14 1.13 20.82
N GLY A 636 -50.67 0.57 21.91
CA GLY A 636 -52.06 0.15 22.06
C GLY A 636 -52.41 -1.19 21.40
N ALA A 637 -51.51 -1.80 20.63
CA ALA A 637 -51.76 -3.11 20.03
C ALA A 637 -51.77 -4.22 21.09
N ASP A 638 -52.68 -5.18 20.92
CA ASP A 638 -52.85 -6.34 21.79
C ASP A 638 -51.77 -7.40 21.47
N GLU A 639 -51.04 -7.81 22.50
CA GLU A 639 -49.90 -8.73 22.36
C GLU A 639 -50.34 -10.10 21.85
N GLN A 640 -51.40 -10.67 22.44
CA GLN A 640 -51.87 -12.01 22.10
C GLN A 640 -52.46 -12.05 20.70
N ALA A 641 -53.19 -11.02 20.30
CA ALA A 641 -53.72 -10.89 18.94
C ALA A 641 -52.59 -10.83 17.91
N LEU A 642 -51.54 -10.05 18.17
CA LEU A 642 -50.38 -9.99 17.28
C LEU A 642 -49.66 -11.35 17.19
N ARG A 643 -49.48 -12.04 18.32
CA ARG A 643 -48.85 -13.37 18.36
C ARG A 643 -49.64 -14.41 17.55
N ARG A 644 -50.97 -14.39 17.64
CA ARG A 644 -51.85 -15.24 16.81
C ARG A 644 -51.72 -14.91 15.33
N ILE A 645 -51.71 -13.63 14.95
CA ILE A 645 -51.52 -13.21 13.55
C ILE A 645 -50.17 -13.72 13.00
N VAL A 646 -49.11 -13.65 13.80
CA VAL A 646 -47.79 -14.15 13.40
C VAL A 646 -47.79 -15.66 13.25
N ALA A 647 -48.33 -16.39 14.21
CA ALA A 647 -48.41 -17.85 14.18
C ALA A 647 -49.27 -18.37 13.02
N ASP A 648 -50.45 -17.78 12.79
CA ASP A 648 -51.46 -18.31 11.88
C ASP A 648 -51.27 -17.86 10.41
N ARG A 649 -50.62 -16.72 10.17
CA ARG A 649 -50.58 -16.09 8.82
C ARG A 649 -49.20 -15.64 8.36
N LEU A 650 -48.30 -15.28 9.27
CA LEU A 650 -47.00 -14.69 8.91
C LEU A 650 -45.85 -15.70 8.92
N GLY A 651 -45.95 -16.79 9.69
CA GLY A 651 -44.90 -17.81 9.80
C GLY A 651 -44.48 -18.42 8.46
N ASP A 652 -45.44 -18.92 7.68
CA ASP A 652 -45.18 -19.50 6.36
C ASP A 652 -44.62 -18.48 5.36
N THR A 653 -45.09 -17.22 5.45
CA THR A 653 -44.62 -16.13 4.58
C THR A 653 -43.19 -15.71 4.91
N LEU A 654 -42.83 -15.67 6.21
CA LEU A 654 -41.48 -15.37 6.68
C LEU A 654 -40.49 -16.48 6.26
N LEU A 655 -40.87 -17.74 6.42
CA LEU A 655 -40.06 -18.89 5.99
C LEU A 655 -39.90 -18.94 4.47
N ALA A 656 -40.94 -18.64 3.69
CA ALA A 656 -40.88 -18.58 2.24
C ALA A 656 -39.96 -17.47 1.69
N ARG A 657 -39.71 -16.43 2.49
CA ARG A 657 -38.79 -15.32 2.18
C ARG A 657 -37.40 -15.46 2.80
N ALA A 658 -37.16 -16.52 3.56
CA ALA A 658 -35.82 -16.83 4.03
C ALA A 658 -34.92 -17.12 2.83
N LEU A 659 -33.74 -16.50 2.80
CA LEU A 659 -32.76 -16.71 1.74
C LEU A 659 -32.31 -18.17 1.79
N PRO A 660 -32.48 -18.97 0.72
CA PRO A 660 -32.11 -20.39 0.74
C PRO A 660 -30.63 -20.60 1.09
N GLU A 661 -29.77 -19.69 0.65
CA GLU A 661 -28.35 -19.62 0.96
C GLU A 661 -28.08 -19.44 2.45
N ALA A 662 -28.83 -18.55 3.12
CA ALA A 662 -28.71 -18.31 4.55
C ALA A 662 -29.10 -19.57 5.33
N VAL A 663 -30.25 -20.17 4.99
CA VAL A 663 -30.73 -21.42 5.62
C VAL A 663 -29.71 -22.55 5.45
N ARG A 664 -29.14 -22.72 4.25
CA ARG A 664 -28.08 -23.71 4.01
C ARG A 664 -26.84 -23.43 4.85
N GLN A 665 -26.43 -22.16 4.96
CA GLN A 665 -25.24 -21.80 5.73
C GLN A 665 -25.44 -22.02 7.24
N ILE A 666 -26.61 -21.71 7.78
CA ILE A 666 -26.96 -21.99 9.18
C ILE A 666 -26.90 -23.50 9.45
N ARG A 667 -27.50 -24.31 8.59
CA ARG A 667 -27.47 -25.78 8.72
C ARG A 667 -26.04 -26.34 8.65
N ARG A 668 -25.17 -25.75 7.80
CA ARG A 668 -23.75 -26.14 7.75
C ARG A 668 -23.02 -25.81 9.04
N HIS A 669 -23.29 -24.65 9.65
CA HIS A 669 -22.73 -24.32 10.96
C HIS A 669 -23.18 -25.29 12.04
N LYS A 670 -24.47 -25.63 12.09
CA LYS A 670 -24.98 -26.66 13.00
C LYS A 670 -24.32 -28.02 12.77
N ALA A 671 -24.20 -28.44 11.51
CA ALA A 671 -23.54 -29.70 11.15
C ALA A 671 -22.05 -29.74 11.54
N ALA A 672 -21.36 -28.58 11.52
CA ALA A 672 -19.98 -28.45 11.96
C ALA A 672 -19.84 -28.31 13.50
N GLY A 673 -20.92 -28.41 14.27
CA GLY A 673 -20.91 -28.30 15.73
C GLY A 673 -20.88 -26.86 16.27
N HIS A 674 -20.97 -25.85 15.40
CA HIS A 674 -20.98 -24.45 15.83
C HIS A 674 -22.35 -24.10 16.43
N ARG A 675 -22.35 -23.31 17.51
CA ARG A 675 -23.59 -22.74 18.06
C ARG A 675 -24.12 -21.67 17.13
N THR A 676 -25.40 -21.71 16.77
CA THR A 676 -26.03 -20.72 15.87
C THR A 676 -26.87 -19.72 16.65
N LEU A 677 -26.57 -18.44 16.46
CA LEU A 677 -27.18 -17.32 17.19
C LEU A 677 -27.76 -16.30 16.21
N LEU A 678 -29.04 -15.97 16.36
CA LEU A 678 -29.66 -14.83 15.66
C LEU A 678 -29.67 -13.61 16.58
N ILE A 679 -29.13 -12.48 16.13
CA ILE A 679 -29.24 -11.19 16.83
C ILE A 679 -29.99 -10.22 15.92
N THR A 680 -31.16 -9.74 16.34
CA THR A 680 -32.00 -8.88 15.51
C THR A 680 -32.58 -7.68 16.28
N GLY A 681 -32.84 -6.61 15.54
CA GLY A 681 -33.56 -5.43 16.03
C GLY A 681 -35.09 -5.58 15.94
N ALA A 682 -35.58 -6.63 15.27
CA ALA A 682 -37.00 -6.95 15.23
C ALA A 682 -37.54 -7.33 16.62
N ILE A 683 -38.85 -7.21 16.79
CA ILE A 683 -39.53 -7.66 18.02
C ILE A 683 -39.54 -9.19 18.08
N ASP A 684 -39.38 -9.73 19.28
CA ASP A 684 -39.35 -11.17 19.56
C ASP A 684 -40.51 -11.96 18.94
N ILE A 685 -41.73 -11.43 19.02
CA ILE A 685 -42.92 -12.07 18.44
C ILE A 685 -42.77 -12.34 16.94
N LEU A 686 -42.12 -11.45 16.18
CA LEU A 686 -41.95 -11.60 14.73
C LEU A 686 -40.93 -12.69 14.35
N VAL A 687 -40.06 -13.09 15.27
CA VAL A 687 -38.99 -14.07 14.99
C VAL A 687 -39.28 -15.45 15.58
N GLU A 688 -40.37 -15.62 16.33
CA GLU A 688 -40.81 -16.92 16.87
C GLU A 688 -40.86 -18.05 15.83
N PRO A 689 -41.33 -17.82 14.57
CA PRO A 689 -41.31 -18.86 13.54
C PRO A 689 -39.90 -19.37 13.17
N LEU A 690 -38.85 -18.65 13.53
CA LEU A 690 -37.45 -19.01 13.24
C LEU A 690 -36.78 -19.79 14.37
N ASN A 691 -37.47 -20.04 15.49
CA ASN A 691 -36.91 -20.75 16.66
C ASN A 691 -36.31 -22.11 16.31
N GLY A 692 -36.85 -22.83 15.32
CA GLY A 692 -36.29 -24.11 14.88
C GLY A 692 -34.99 -24.01 14.06
N LEU A 693 -34.65 -22.83 13.53
CA LEU A 693 -33.51 -22.63 12.65
C LEU A 693 -32.22 -22.31 13.42
N PHE A 694 -32.31 -21.60 14.54
CA PHE A 694 -31.19 -21.19 15.38
C PHE A 694 -31.17 -21.98 16.69
N ASP A 695 -30.07 -21.94 17.43
CA ASP A 695 -30.01 -22.53 18.77
C ASP A 695 -30.39 -21.48 19.82
N ASP A 696 -30.04 -20.21 19.58
CA ASP A 696 -30.46 -19.07 20.38
C ASP A 696 -30.93 -17.92 19.49
N ILE A 697 -32.00 -17.23 19.91
CA ILE A 697 -32.50 -16.02 19.26
C ILE A 697 -32.55 -14.87 20.27
N VAL A 698 -31.99 -13.74 19.86
CA VAL A 698 -31.91 -12.52 20.66
C VAL A 698 -32.56 -11.40 19.86
N ALA A 699 -33.74 -10.98 20.34
CA ALA A 699 -34.59 -9.98 19.69
C ALA A 699 -34.99 -8.87 20.66
N SER A 700 -35.52 -7.78 20.13
CA SER A 700 -36.02 -6.67 20.93
C SER A 700 -37.36 -7.05 21.57
N ARG A 701 -37.64 -6.57 22.78
CA ARG A 701 -38.94 -6.77 23.45
C ARG A 701 -39.63 -5.44 23.67
N LEU A 702 -40.93 -5.39 23.38
CA LEU A 702 -41.75 -4.23 23.70
C LEU A 702 -42.24 -4.33 25.14
N HIS A 703 -42.34 -3.19 25.80
CA HIS A 703 -42.91 -3.08 27.13
C HIS A 703 -44.44 -3.26 27.06
N VAL A 704 -44.97 -4.14 27.91
CA VAL A 704 -46.39 -4.53 27.93
C VAL A 704 -47.01 -4.14 29.27
N VAL A 705 -48.19 -3.54 29.22
CA VAL A 705 -49.04 -3.27 30.39
C VAL A 705 -50.45 -3.74 30.05
N ASP A 706 -51.06 -4.54 30.92
CA ASP A 706 -52.42 -5.08 30.75
C ASP A 706 -52.66 -5.77 29.39
N GLY A 707 -51.64 -6.51 28.90
CA GLY A 707 -51.70 -7.23 27.63
C GLY A 707 -51.58 -6.36 26.37
N ARG A 708 -51.27 -5.06 26.52
CA ARG A 708 -51.09 -4.11 25.42
C ARG A 708 -49.69 -3.52 25.39
N PHE A 709 -49.16 -3.32 24.19
CA PHE A 709 -47.88 -2.64 24.01
C PHE A 709 -48.00 -1.15 24.34
N THR A 710 -47.06 -0.63 25.12
CA THR A 710 -46.96 0.81 25.41
C THR A 710 -46.23 1.60 24.33
N GLY A 711 -45.68 0.91 23.31
CA GLY A 711 -44.80 1.49 22.29
C GLY A 711 -43.38 1.81 22.78
N TYR A 712 -43.06 1.56 24.06
CA TYR A 712 -41.69 1.60 24.60
C TYR A 712 -41.04 0.22 24.50
N LEU A 713 -39.72 0.17 24.45
CA LEU A 713 -38.97 -1.08 24.59
C LEU A 713 -38.80 -1.45 26.06
N ASP A 714 -38.79 -2.75 26.36
CA ASP A 714 -38.55 -3.30 27.71
C ASP A 714 -37.06 -3.20 28.14
N GLY A 715 -36.18 -2.96 27.18
CA GLY A 715 -34.76 -2.69 27.42
C GLY A 715 -34.12 -1.89 26.28
N PRO A 716 -32.82 -1.54 26.40
CA PRO A 716 -32.11 -0.86 25.32
C PRO A 716 -32.13 -1.70 24.02
N PRO A 717 -32.34 -1.08 22.84
CA PRO A 717 -32.36 -1.80 21.58
C PRO A 717 -31.00 -2.46 21.28
N LEU A 718 -31.04 -3.72 20.83
CA LEU A 718 -29.86 -4.47 20.38
C LEU A 718 -29.49 -4.07 18.95
N VAL A 719 -28.83 -2.93 18.80
CA VAL A 719 -28.37 -2.39 17.52
C VAL A 719 -26.94 -1.88 17.61
N GLY A 720 -26.22 -1.91 16.48
CA GLY A 720 -24.84 -1.42 16.40
C GLY A 720 -23.93 -2.07 17.46
N GLU A 721 -23.19 -1.23 18.18
CA GLU A 721 -22.30 -1.62 19.29
C GLU A 721 -22.93 -2.53 20.34
N ALA A 722 -24.22 -2.37 20.65
CA ALA A 722 -24.90 -3.18 21.65
C ALA A 722 -24.91 -4.66 21.26
N ARG A 723 -25.00 -4.97 19.96
CA ARG A 723 -24.93 -6.35 19.45
C ARG A 723 -23.55 -6.96 19.66
N ALA A 724 -22.49 -6.19 19.39
CA ALA A 724 -21.11 -6.64 19.59
C ALA A 724 -20.79 -6.85 21.08
N ALA A 725 -21.25 -5.93 21.95
CA ALA A 725 -21.11 -6.07 23.39
C ALA A 725 -21.85 -7.30 23.93
N PHE A 726 -23.08 -7.52 23.45
CA PHE A 726 -23.85 -8.72 23.76
C PHE A 726 -23.10 -9.99 23.33
N LEU A 727 -22.61 -10.04 22.08
CA LEU A 727 -21.90 -11.20 21.57
C LEU A 727 -20.64 -11.52 22.40
N ARG A 728 -19.84 -10.51 22.77
CA ARG A 728 -18.66 -10.70 23.63
C ARG A 728 -19.04 -11.27 24.99
N ARG A 729 -20.11 -10.77 25.59
CA ARG A 729 -20.62 -11.29 26.87
C ARG A 729 -21.13 -12.73 26.71
N TYR A 730 -21.90 -13.00 25.66
CA TYR A 730 -22.45 -14.33 25.36
C TYR A 730 -21.32 -15.35 25.12
N ALA A 731 -20.32 -15.01 24.33
CA ALA A 731 -19.16 -15.87 24.08
C ALA A 731 -18.39 -16.18 25.37
N ARG A 732 -18.13 -15.16 26.20
CA ARG A 732 -17.45 -15.35 27.49
C ARG A 732 -18.22 -16.25 28.45
N LEU A 733 -19.54 -16.10 28.54
CA LEU A 733 -20.37 -16.90 29.45
C LEU A 733 -20.50 -18.36 29.02
N ASN A 734 -20.40 -18.63 27.72
CA ASN A 734 -20.59 -19.96 27.15
C ASN A 734 -19.28 -20.61 26.67
N GLY A 735 -18.12 -19.98 26.89
CA GLY A 735 -16.82 -20.52 26.51
C GLY A 735 -16.52 -20.54 25.01
N PHE A 736 -17.13 -19.65 24.21
CA PHE A 736 -16.87 -19.56 22.76
C PHE A 736 -15.67 -18.65 22.46
N ASP A 737 -14.84 -19.08 21.50
CA ASP A 737 -13.70 -18.33 20.98
C ASP A 737 -14.12 -17.51 19.75
N LEU A 738 -14.18 -16.19 19.95
CA LEU A 738 -14.57 -15.26 18.89
C LEU A 738 -13.59 -15.22 17.71
N GLY A 739 -12.30 -15.53 17.93
CA GLY A 739 -11.29 -15.61 16.87
C GLY A 739 -11.55 -16.74 15.86
N LYS A 740 -12.33 -17.77 16.25
CA LYS A 740 -12.78 -18.85 15.35
C LYS A 740 -14.25 -18.74 14.97
N SER A 741 -14.95 -17.73 15.48
CA SER A 741 -16.39 -17.54 15.27
C SER A 741 -16.69 -16.79 13.97
N TYR A 742 -17.96 -16.76 13.60
CA TYR A 742 -18.46 -16.24 12.33
C TYR A 742 -19.57 -15.23 12.57
N ALA A 743 -19.64 -14.20 11.72
CA ALA A 743 -20.70 -13.21 11.76
C ALA A 743 -21.15 -12.88 10.34
N TYR A 744 -22.46 -12.71 10.15
CA TYR A 744 -23.10 -12.42 8.88
C TYR A 744 -24.01 -11.19 9.03
N GLY A 745 -23.84 -10.20 8.17
CA GLY A 745 -24.64 -8.97 8.16
C GLY A 745 -24.57 -8.23 6.83
N ASP A 746 -25.55 -7.37 6.56
CA ASP A 746 -25.71 -6.64 5.29
C ASP A 746 -25.56 -5.12 5.43
N SER A 747 -25.69 -4.57 6.64
CA SER A 747 -25.68 -3.13 6.89
C SER A 747 -24.38 -2.68 7.52
N PHE A 748 -23.96 -1.44 7.24
CA PHE A 748 -22.81 -0.84 7.92
C PHE A 748 -23.00 -0.72 9.44
N SER A 749 -24.25 -0.74 9.93
CA SER A 749 -24.53 -0.82 11.37
C SER A 749 -24.04 -2.12 12.00
N ASP A 750 -23.87 -3.19 11.23
CA ASP A 750 -23.37 -4.48 11.73
C ASP A 750 -21.84 -4.55 11.76
N ARG A 751 -21.14 -3.50 11.33
CA ARG A 751 -19.68 -3.43 11.39
C ARG A 751 -19.13 -3.83 12.78
N PRO A 752 -19.62 -3.30 13.91
CA PRO A 752 -19.08 -3.69 15.22
C PRO A 752 -19.27 -5.18 15.54
N LEU A 753 -20.37 -5.78 15.06
CA LEU A 753 -20.64 -7.22 15.22
C LEU A 753 -19.70 -8.06 14.36
N LEU A 754 -19.50 -7.65 13.10
CA LEU A 754 -18.59 -8.29 12.16
C LEU A 754 -17.13 -8.19 12.63
N GLU A 755 -16.71 -7.03 13.14
CA GLU A 755 -15.36 -6.82 13.70
C GLU A 755 -15.09 -7.61 14.98
N ALA A 756 -16.12 -8.12 15.65
CA ALA A 756 -15.97 -8.87 16.89
C ALA A 756 -15.52 -10.32 16.68
N VAL A 757 -15.53 -10.84 15.45
CA VAL A 757 -15.22 -12.24 15.14
C VAL A 757 -14.03 -12.38 14.19
N GLY A 758 -13.40 -13.56 14.17
CA GLY A 758 -12.31 -13.86 13.23
C GLY A 758 -12.76 -14.10 11.78
N ASN A 759 -14.03 -14.46 11.56
CA ASN A 759 -14.57 -14.75 10.22
C ASN A 759 -15.78 -13.85 9.87
N PRO A 760 -15.55 -12.56 9.57
CA PRO A 760 -16.61 -11.64 9.14
C PRO A 760 -17.08 -11.90 7.71
N ASN A 761 -18.40 -11.97 7.51
CA ASN A 761 -19.03 -12.17 6.21
C ASN A 761 -20.03 -11.04 5.93
N ALA A 762 -19.74 -10.20 4.93
CA ALA A 762 -20.63 -9.15 4.46
C ALA A 762 -21.58 -9.74 3.41
N VAL A 763 -22.87 -9.88 3.74
CA VAL A 763 -23.89 -10.52 2.91
C VAL A 763 -24.68 -9.46 2.19
N ASN A 764 -24.71 -9.48 0.84
CA ASN A 764 -25.43 -8.49 0.04
C ASN A 764 -25.24 -7.03 0.51
N PRO A 765 -24.01 -6.61 0.87
CA PRO A 765 -23.81 -5.46 1.72
C PRO A 765 -24.27 -4.14 1.10
N ASP A 766 -24.72 -3.22 1.95
CA ASP A 766 -24.94 -1.83 1.58
C ASP A 766 -23.63 -1.19 1.06
N PRO A 767 -23.70 -0.05 0.35
CA PRO A 767 -22.51 0.59 -0.20
C PRO A 767 -21.41 0.91 0.83
N LYS A 768 -21.78 1.31 2.05
CA LYS A 768 -20.83 1.66 3.12
C LYS A 768 -20.13 0.41 3.69
N LEU A 769 -20.88 -0.66 3.95
CA LEU A 769 -20.35 -1.94 4.38
C LEU A 769 -19.51 -2.59 3.28
N TYR A 770 -19.92 -2.50 2.01
CA TYR A 770 -19.14 -3.00 0.89
C TYR A 770 -17.77 -2.32 0.79
N ARG A 771 -17.74 -0.98 0.89
CA ARG A 771 -16.48 -0.21 0.93
C ARG A 771 -15.60 -0.65 2.09
N HIS A 772 -16.16 -0.80 3.29
CA HIS A 772 -15.42 -1.23 4.47
C HIS A 772 -14.89 -2.67 4.35
N ALA A 773 -15.72 -3.61 3.89
CA ALA A 773 -15.37 -5.01 3.68
C ALA A 773 -14.23 -5.15 2.66
N LYS A 774 -14.25 -4.40 1.55
CA LYS A 774 -13.15 -4.39 0.58
C LYS A 774 -11.84 -3.87 1.17
N ARG A 775 -11.89 -2.81 1.98
CA ARG A 775 -10.72 -2.24 2.66
C ARG A 775 -10.13 -3.22 3.70
N LYS A 776 -10.97 -3.92 4.46
CA LYS A 776 -10.55 -4.92 5.45
C LYS A 776 -10.35 -6.33 4.87
N LYS A 777 -10.51 -6.51 3.55
CA LYS A 777 -10.44 -7.80 2.84
C LYS A 777 -11.37 -8.87 3.43
N TRP A 778 -12.54 -8.48 3.91
CA TRP A 778 -13.57 -9.41 4.37
C TRP A 778 -14.22 -10.17 3.23
N THR A 779 -14.78 -11.34 3.53
CA THR A 779 -15.55 -12.13 2.58
C THR A 779 -16.87 -11.43 2.27
N VAL A 780 -17.08 -11.10 1.00
CA VAL A 780 -18.36 -10.58 0.50
C VAL A 780 -19.15 -11.72 -0.12
N ARG A 781 -20.36 -11.96 0.37
CA ARG A 781 -21.28 -13.00 -0.11
C ARG A 781 -22.39 -12.37 -0.92
N GLU A 782 -22.69 -12.98 -2.05
CA GLU A 782 -23.89 -12.65 -2.83
C GLU A 782 -24.87 -13.82 -2.68
N TRP A 783 -25.95 -13.58 -1.94
CA TRP A 783 -27.04 -14.52 -1.78
C TRP A 783 -28.21 -14.04 -2.64
N GLY A 784 -28.79 -14.92 -3.45
CA GLY A 784 -29.82 -14.54 -4.42
C GLY A 784 -31.04 -13.94 -3.73
N LYS A 785 -31.53 -12.79 -4.19
CA LYS A 785 -32.79 -12.18 -3.70
C LYS A 785 -34.05 -12.86 -4.29
N HIS A 786 -33.91 -14.01 -4.95
CA HIS A 786 -35.02 -14.68 -5.62
C HIS A 786 -35.91 -15.42 -4.61
N THR A 787 -36.77 -14.68 -3.94
CA THR A 787 -38.02 -15.21 -3.41
C THR A 787 -39.11 -14.37 -4.08
N ARG A 788 -39.87 -14.96 -5.01
CA ARG A 788 -41.10 -14.35 -5.53
C ARG A 788 -41.94 -13.95 -4.32
N GLY A 789 -42.06 -12.67 -4.05
CA GLY A 789 -42.70 -12.16 -2.85
C GLY A 789 -44.20 -11.96 -3.08
N PRO A 790 -45.09 -12.36 -2.14
CA PRO A 790 -46.54 -12.17 -2.29
C PRO A 790 -47.01 -10.72 -2.42
N VAL A 791 -46.17 -9.70 -2.20
CA VAL A 791 -46.57 -8.29 -2.39
C VAL A 791 -46.69 -7.94 -3.88
N GLU A 792 -45.82 -8.47 -4.74
CA GLU A 792 -45.96 -8.33 -6.20
C GLU A 792 -47.15 -9.16 -6.69
N ALA A 793 -47.38 -10.36 -6.12
CA ALA A 793 -48.58 -11.16 -6.42
C ALA A 793 -49.90 -10.52 -5.92
N LEU A 794 -49.87 -9.75 -4.83
CA LEU A 794 -51.00 -8.97 -4.32
C LEU A 794 -51.29 -7.72 -5.16
N MET A 795 -50.29 -7.21 -5.89
CA MET A 795 -50.43 -6.06 -6.80
C MET A 795 -50.78 -6.44 -8.24
N ASP A 796 -50.30 -7.59 -8.75
CA ASP A 796 -50.61 -8.06 -10.11
C ASP A 796 -52.02 -8.66 -10.26
N GLY A 797 -52.68 -9.02 -9.16
CA GLY A 797 -54.10 -9.44 -9.16
C GLY A 797 -55.10 -8.32 -9.51
N SER A 798 -54.63 -7.18 -10.02
CA SER A 798 -55.45 -6.02 -10.40
C SER A 798 -55.54 -5.78 -11.91
N ARG A 799 -55.01 -6.68 -12.76
CA ARG A 799 -55.10 -6.53 -14.23
C ARG A 799 -56.08 -7.46 -14.96
N ASP A 800 -56.65 -8.47 -14.31
CA ASP A 800 -57.54 -9.44 -14.98
C ASP A 800 -59.04 -9.32 -14.66
N SER A 801 -59.54 -8.14 -14.22
CA SER A 801 -60.98 -7.93 -14.02
C SER A 801 -61.56 -6.61 -14.54
N LEU A 802 -60.83 -5.90 -15.40
CA LEU A 802 -61.36 -4.75 -16.14
C LEU A 802 -60.96 -4.87 -17.59
N LEU A 803 -61.70 -5.68 -18.36
CA LEU A 803 -62.03 -5.49 -19.79
C LEU A 803 -62.85 -6.73 -20.26
N ALA A 804 -63.99 -6.97 -19.62
CA ALA A 804 -65.09 -7.73 -20.23
C ALA A 804 -66.21 -6.74 -20.51
N GLY A 805 -66.25 -6.25 -21.74
CA GLY A 805 -67.16 -5.18 -22.15
C GLY A 805 -67.12 -4.92 -23.65
N SER A 806 -67.68 -5.87 -24.40
CA SER A 806 -68.46 -5.64 -25.62
C SER A 806 -67.77 -5.64 -27.01
N TRP A 807 -68.40 -6.42 -27.92
CA TRP A 807 -68.31 -6.49 -29.39
C TRP A 807 -66.96 -6.98 -29.97
N GLY A 808 -66.85 -7.96 -30.87
CA GLY A 808 -67.79 -8.67 -31.72
C GLY A 808 -67.06 -9.05 -33.02
N GLN A 809 -67.31 -10.27 -33.50
CA GLN A 809 -67.05 -10.80 -34.86
C GLN A 809 -65.65 -11.34 -35.24
N ALA A 810 -65.68 -12.63 -35.64
CA ALA A 810 -64.98 -13.28 -36.77
C ALA A 810 -63.44 -13.26 -36.81
N ALA A 811 -62.69 -14.28 -37.21
CA ALA A 811 -62.96 -15.53 -37.89
C ALA A 811 -61.64 -16.35 -37.94
N VAL A 812 -61.78 -17.68 -38.02
CA VAL A 812 -60.93 -18.63 -38.80
C VAL A 812 -59.49 -18.91 -38.33
N LEU A 813 -59.30 -20.14 -37.82
CA LEU A 813 -58.05 -20.90 -37.84
C LEU A 813 -57.68 -21.29 -39.29
N PRO A 814 -56.40 -21.56 -39.60
CA PRO A 814 -56.09 -22.97 -39.79
C PRO A 814 -54.77 -23.45 -39.19
N THR A 815 -54.86 -24.72 -38.81
CA THR A 815 -53.86 -25.77 -38.59
C THR A 815 -52.61 -25.72 -39.48
N GLY A 816 -51.46 -26.08 -38.93
CA GLY A 816 -50.26 -26.44 -39.68
C GLY A 816 -49.23 -27.17 -38.82
N THR A 817 -49.23 -28.50 -38.89
CA THR A 817 -48.22 -29.45 -38.36
C THR A 817 -47.04 -29.61 -39.31
N SER A 818 -45.80 -29.66 -38.79
CA SER A 818 -44.61 -30.32 -39.34
C SER A 818 -43.51 -30.25 -38.27
N THR A 819 -43.15 -31.27 -37.49
CA THR A 819 -42.36 -32.48 -37.81
C THR A 819 -41.13 -32.23 -38.67
N THR A 820 -39.94 -32.28 -38.05
CA THR A 820 -38.69 -32.75 -38.66
C THR A 820 -37.77 -33.29 -37.57
N ALA A 821 -37.18 -34.45 -37.83
CA ALA A 821 -36.47 -35.32 -36.91
C ALA A 821 -34.94 -35.07 -36.86
N LEU A 822 -34.34 -35.42 -35.71
CA LEU A 822 -33.09 -36.18 -35.38
C LEU A 822 -31.92 -36.25 -36.41
N PRO A 823 -30.66 -36.62 -36.04
CA PRO A 823 -30.17 -37.44 -34.89
C PRO A 823 -28.90 -36.84 -34.21
N GLY A 824 -28.20 -37.37 -33.20
CA GLY A 824 -28.10 -38.66 -32.48
C GLY A 824 -26.62 -38.80 -32.05
N ALA A 825 -26.33 -39.04 -30.78
CA ALA A 825 -24.98 -39.31 -30.27
C ALA A 825 -25.02 -40.41 -29.20
N PRO A 826 -24.03 -41.33 -29.15
CA PRO A 826 -24.18 -42.62 -28.47
C PRO A 826 -23.76 -42.60 -26.99
N VAL A 827 -24.47 -43.42 -26.21
CA VAL A 827 -24.20 -43.75 -24.81
C VAL A 827 -23.18 -44.91 -24.75
N ARG A 828 -22.12 -44.76 -23.95
CA ARG A 828 -21.18 -45.85 -23.59
C ARG A 828 -21.44 -46.29 -22.14
N SER A 829 -21.77 -47.56 -21.98
CA SER A 829 -21.89 -48.32 -20.74
C SER A 829 -20.53 -48.82 -20.24
N LEU A 830 -20.32 -48.79 -18.91
CA LEU A 830 -19.21 -49.45 -18.21
C LEU A 830 -19.68 -50.80 -17.62
N PRO A 831 -18.84 -51.85 -17.57
CA PRO A 831 -19.20 -53.14 -17.00
C PRO A 831 -18.90 -53.24 -15.50
N ALA A 832 -19.59 -54.20 -14.87
CA ALA A 832 -19.51 -54.61 -13.47
C ALA A 832 -18.63 -55.87 -13.27
N GLY A 833 -18.25 -56.11 -12.00
CA GLY A 833 -17.57 -57.31 -11.45
C GLY A 833 -16.47 -56.85 -10.49
N GLY A 834 -16.43 -57.15 -9.19
CA GLY A 834 -16.79 -58.34 -8.39
C GLY A 834 -15.56 -58.60 -7.50
N SER A 835 -15.56 -58.23 -6.22
CA SER A 835 -15.83 -59.06 -5.02
C SER A 835 -14.79 -60.16 -4.70
N GLU A 836 -14.08 -59.99 -3.57
CA GLU A 836 -13.54 -60.99 -2.61
C GLU A 836 -12.79 -60.17 -1.53
N VAL A 837 -13.14 -60.06 -0.23
CA VAL A 837 -13.53 -60.95 0.87
C VAL A 837 -12.41 -61.86 1.38
N THR A 838 -11.83 -61.49 2.53
CA THR A 838 -11.57 -62.27 3.77
C THR A 838 -10.65 -61.39 4.64
N ARG A 839 -10.84 -61.17 5.95
CA ARG A 839 -11.49 -61.92 7.02
C ARG A 839 -11.95 -60.97 8.12
#